data_AF-A0A6N0KQX1-F1
#
_entry.id   AF-A0A6N0KQX1-F1
#
_cell.length_a   1.000
_cell.length_b   1.000
_cell.length_c   1.000
_cell.angle_alpha   90.00
_cell.angle_beta   90.00
_cell.angle_gamma   90.00
#
_symmetry.space_group_name_H-M   'P 1'
#
loop_
_entity.id
_entity.type
_entity.pdbx_description
1 polymer ?
#
loop_
_entity_poly.entity_id
_entity_poly.type
_entity_poly.pdbx_seq_one_letter_code
_entity_poly.pdbx_strand_id
1 'polypeptide(L)'
;MALAQQTRLVRVDSPLGAEVLQLQRMEGREELGRPFAYELELISENPDLPLDGLLGKPASLALELHDGSRRHFHGIVAACSQGSGNGQFASYQVTLRPWLWLLTRTSDCRIFQNQKVPDIIKQVFRDLGFSDFEDALSRSYREWEYCVQYRETSFDFVSRLMEQEGIYYWFRHERNRHILVLSDAYGAHQSPPNYASVPYYPPTLEQRERDHFYDWHMAREVQSGSLSLNDYDFQRPGARLEVRSNIARSHAAADYPLYDYPGEYVQSQDGEQYARTRIEALQARYERVRLRGRARGLGSGHLFKLSGYPREDQNREYLVVGADYRVVQELYETGGGGVGAQFESELDCIDAGQAYRPLPTTPLPIVRGPQTAVVVGPKGEEIWTDQYGRVKVHFHWDRHDQSNENSSCWMRVSQAWAGKNWGSIQIPRIGQEVIVSFLEGDPDRPIITGRVYNAEQTVPYELPANATQSGTKSRSSKGGTPANFNEIRMEDKKGAEQLFIHAEKNQDIEVENDETHWVGHDRTKTIDHDETVHVKHDRTETVDNNETITIGVDRTEKVGNNEKISIGANRTEDVGSNETISIGVDRTEKVGSNEKISIGANRTEDVGNDETISIGANRSESVGNNETISIGADRSESVGANETIDIGGNQSTSIGKNESRSVGQGRDTSVGKDDSLDVGKSFTLNAGDSITLVTGAASIRMKKDGSIVISGKNITIDGSGAINVKADKNVVVKGRKILQN
;
A
#
# COMPACT_ATOMS: atom_id res chain seq x y z
N MET A 1 -74.58 -45.92 -8.83
CA MET A 1 -74.74 -44.71 -9.65
C MET A 1 -73.34 -44.14 -9.79
N ALA A 2 -72.83 -43.94 -11.00
CA ALA A 2 -71.51 -43.34 -11.16
C ALA A 2 -71.48 -41.94 -10.53
N LEU A 3 -70.44 -41.67 -9.74
CA LEU A 3 -70.09 -40.35 -9.22
C LEU A 3 -70.04 -39.33 -10.38
N ALA A 4 -71.11 -38.58 -10.61
CA ALA A 4 -71.16 -37.52 -11.63
C ALA A 4 -71.09 -36.14 -10.97
N GLN A 5 -70.09 -35.33 -11.35
CA GLN A 5 -69.89 -33.98 -10.81
C GLN A 5 -70.76 -32.89 -11.49
N GLN A 6 -71.58 -33.26 -12.49
CA GLN A 6 -72.29 -32.29 -13.33
C GLN A 6 -73.29 -31.39 -12.58
N THR A 7 -73.91 -31.89 -11.52
CA THR A 7 -74.91 -31.16 -10.72
C THR A 7 -74.36 -30.60 -9.40
N ARG A 8 -73.03 -30.70 -9.17
CA ARG A 8 -72.38 -30.24 -7.94
C ARG A 8 -71.92 -28.78 -8.07
N LEU A 9 -72.03 -28.02 -6.98
CA LEU A 9 -71.61 -26.61 -6.87
C LEU A 9 -70.11 -26.40 -7.18
N VAL A 10 -69.28 -27.39 -6.86
CA VAL A 10 -67.83 -27.42 -7.06
C VAL A 10 -67.45 -28.72 -7.73
N ARG A 11 -66.58 -28.62 -8.74
CA ARG A 11 -66.01 -29.75 -9.46
C ARG A 11 -64.51 -29.83 -9.22
N VAL A 12 -64.00 -31.04 -9.03
CA VAL A 12 -62.58 -31.34 -8.89
C VAL A 12 -62.02 -31.76 -10.24
N ASP A 13 -60.97 -31.07 -10.69
CA ASP A 13 -60.15 -31.46 -11.84
C ASP A 13 -58.78 -31.91 -11.32
N SER A 14 -58.38 -33.14 -11.67
CA SER A 14 -57.14 -33.74 -11.20
C SER A 14 -56.49 -34.59 -12.29
N PRO A 15 -55.18 -34.88 -12.19
CA PRO A 15 -54.46 -35.72 -13.15
C PRO A 15 -55.00 -37.17 -13.25
N LEU A 16 -55.78 -37.62 -12.26
CA LEU A 16 -56.40 -38.94 -12.26
C LEU A 16 -57.68 -38.99 -13.12
N GLY A 17 -58.23 -37.85 -13.52
CA GLY A 17 -59.45 -37.73 -14.33
C GLY A 17 -60.59 -37.00 -13.62
N ALA A 18 -61.51 -36.44 -14.42
CA ALA A 18 -62.54 -35.49 -13.98
C ALA A 18 -63.71 -36.09 -13.18
N GLU A 19 -63.74 -37.40 -12.91
CA GLU A 19 -64.81 -38.04 -12.13
C GLU A 19 -64.25 -39.03 -11.08
N VAL A 20 -62.93 -39.04 -10.88
CA VAL A 20 -62.27 -39.96 -9.94
C VAL A 20 -62.34 -39.47 -8.51
N LEU A 21 -62.20 -38.16 -8.30
CA LEU A 21 -62.25 -37.50 -7.00
C LEU A 21 -63.41 -36.52 -6.98
N GLN A 22 -64.14 -36.47 -5.87
CA GLN A 22 -65.18 -35.48 -5.65
C GLN A 22 -64.95 -34.73 -4.34
N LEU A 23 -65.27 -33.45 -4.31
CA LEU A 23 -65.10 -32.61 -3.12
C LEU A 23 -66.17 -32.91 -2.08
N GLN A 24 -65.76 -33.18 -0.85
CA GLN A 24 -66.64 -33.21 0.31
C GLN A 24 -66.56 -31.88 1.07
N ARG A 25 -65.34 -31.43 1.38
CA ARG A 25 -65.07 -30.19 2.10
C ARG A 25 -63.81 -29.53 1.58
N MET A 26 -63.80 -28.20 1.56
CA MET A 26 -62.59 -27.40 1.39
C MET A 26 -62.50 -26.39 2.53
N GLU A 27 -61.32 -26.27 3.10
CA GLU A 27 -60.90 -25.13 3.90
C GLU A 27 -59.72 -24.46 3.20
N GLY A 28 -59.86 -23.18 2.89
CA GLY A 28 -58.87 -22.44 2.12
C GLY A 28 -58.44 -21.17 2.80
N ARG A 29 -57.17 -20.82 2.73
CA ARG A 29 -56.65 -19.53 3.19
C ARG A 29 -55.75 -18.89 2.14
N GLU A 30 -55.98 -17.62 1.89
CA GLU A 30 -55.20 -16.75 1.01
C GLU A 30 -54.83 -15.46 1.75
N GLU A 31 -53.66 -14.90 1.47
CA GLU A 31 -53.21 -13.62 2.03
C GLU A 31 -52.25 -12.92 1.07
N LEU A 32 -52.32 -11.60 0.98
CA LEU A 32 -51.45 -10.82 0.09
C LEU A 32 -49.98 -10.97 0.49
N GLY A 33 -49.14 -11.33 -0.47
CA GLY A 33 -47.71 -11.58 -0.26
C GLY A 33 -47.42 -12.91 0.44
N ARG A 34 -48.40 -13.82 0.54
CA ARG A 34 -48.23 -15.14 1.16
C ARG A 34 -48.72 -16.28 0.25
N PRO A 35 -48.11 -17.47 0.32
CA PRO A 35 -48.62 -18.64 -0.40
C PRO A 35 -49.98 -19.07 0.15
N PHE A 36 -50.96 -19.29 -0.73
CA PHE A 36 -52.24 -19.86 -0.33
C PHE A 36 -52.10 -21.31 0.16
N ALA A 37 -53.12 -21.79 0.87
CA ALA A 37 -53.29 -23.17 1.27
C ALA A 37 -54.75 -23.58 1.06
N TYR A 38 -55.02 -24.65 0.31
CA TYR A 38 -56.35 -25.24 0.23
C TYR A 38 -56.29 -26.68 0.72
N GLU A 39 -56.91 -26.95 1.85
CA GLU A 39 -57.06 -28.27 2.43
C GLU A 39 -58.37 -28.87 1.91
N LEU A 40 -58.25 -29.93 1.12
CA LEU A 40 -59.36 -30.58 0.45
C LEU A 40 -59.62 -31.94 1.09
N GLU A 41 -60.86 -32.19 1.48
CA GLU A 41 -61.37 -33.53 1.75
C GLU A 41 -62.11 -34.01 0.52
N LEU A 42 -61.56 -35.05 -0.10
CA LEU A 42 -62.03 -35.65 -1.33
C LEU A 42 -62.51 -37.07 -1.06
N ILE A 43 -63.47 -37.54 -1.86
CA ILE A 43 -63.97 -38.91 -1.81
C ILE A 43 -63.84 -39.59 -3.18
N SER A 44 -63.66 -40.91 -3.17
CA SER A 44 -63.64 -41.74 -4.38
C SER A 44 -64.31 -43.11 -4.14
N GLU A 45 -64.88 -43.69 -5.20
CA GLU A 45 -65.27 -45.12 -5.21
C GLU A 45 -64.06 -46.05 -5.21
N ASN A 46 -62.90 -45.58 -5.70
CA ASN A 46 -61.68 -46.37 -5.73
C ASN A 46 -60.93 -46.23 -4.39
N PRO A 47 -60.78 -47.31 -3.60
CA PRO A 47 -60.03 -47.27 -2.35
C PRO A 47 -58.52 -47.34 -2.54
N ASP A 48 -58.01 -47.59 -3.75
CA ASP A 48 -56.59 -47.82 -4.01
C ASP A 48 -56.03 -46.79 -5.01
N LEU A 49 -56.38 -45.50 -4.85
CA LEU A 49 -55.85 -44.46 -5.75
C LEU A 49 -54.33 -44.29 -5.58
N PRO A 50 -53.55 -44.26 -6.67
CA PRO A 50 -52.11 -44.05 -6.58
C PRO A 50 -51.81 -42.59 -6.21
N LEU A 51 -51.36 -42.37 -4.97
CA LEU A 51 -51.04 -41.03 -4.46
C LEU A 51 -49.94 -40.33 -5.27
N ASP A 52 -48.94 -41.07 -5.77
CA ASP A 52 -47.91 -40.56 -6.70
C ASP A 52 -48.49 -40.08 -8.04
N GLY A 53 -49.70 -40.53 -8.37
CA GLY A 53 -50.47 -40.01 -9.49
C GLY A 53 -50.90 -38.56 -9.30
N LEU A 54 -51.02 -38.09 -8.05
CA LEU A 54 -51.47 -36.75 -7.65
C LEU A 54 -50.32 -35.86 -7.14
N LEU A 55 -49.44 -36.41 -6.30
CA LEU A 55 -48.42 -35.65 -5.59
C LEU A 55 -47.50 -34.87 -6.55
N GLY A 56 -47.28 -33.59 -6.26
CA GLY A 56 -46.45 -32.69 -7.07
C GLY A 56 -47.07 -32.23 -8.39
N LYS A 57 -48.29 -32.65 -8.72
CA LYS A 57 -48.98 -32.29 -9.97
C LYS A 57 -50.07 -31.24 -9.73
N PRO A 58 -50.48 -30.50 -10.77
CA PRO A 58 -51.55 -29.51 -10.66
C PRO A 58 -52.92 -30.17 -10.43
N ALA A 59 -53.76 -29.53 -9.63
CA ALA A 59 -55.18 -29.85 -9.45
C ALA A 59 -55.98 -28.55 -9.28
N SER A 60 -57.27 -28.59 -9.60
CA SER A 60 -58.13 -27.40 -9.64
C SER A 60 -59.51 -27.70 -9.09
N LEU A 61 -60.06 -26.78 -8.29
CA LEU A 61 -61.49 -26.76 -7.96
C LEU A 61 -62.19 -25.69 -8.80
N ALA A 62 -63.32 -26.05 -9.42
CA ALA A 62 -64.15 -25.11 -10.17
C ALA A 62 -65.46 -24.87 -9.41
N LEU A 63 -65.57 -23.71 -8.76
CA LEU A 63 -66.75 -23.26 -8.00
C LEU A 63 -67.70 -22.47 -8.92
N GLU A 64 -68.96 -22.88 -8.96
CA GLU A 64 -70.00 -22.21 -9.74
C GLU A 64 -70.48 -20.92 -9.05
N LEU A 65 -70.45 -19.82 -9.81
CA LEU A 65 -70.92 -18.50 -9.41
C LEU A 65 -72.40 -18.34 -9.77
N HIS A 66 -73.07 -17.32 -9.20
CA HIS A 66 -74.50 -17.07 -9.43
C HIS A 66 -74.89 -16.90 -10.92
N ASP A 67 -73.98 -16.35 -11.73
CA ASP A 67 -74.19 -16.11 -13.16
C ASP A 67 -73.90 -17.34 -14.05
N GLY A 68 -73.59 -18.49 -13.45
CA GLY A 68 -73.21 -19.72 -14.15
C GLY A 68 -71.75 -19.77 -14.62
N SER A 69 -70.98 -18.70 -14.44
CA SER A 69 -69.52 -18.72 -14.64
C SER A 69 -68.83 -19.46 -13.49
N ARG A 70 -67.53 -19.73 -13.63
CA ARG A 70 -66.77 -20.50 -12.63
C ARG A 70 -65.54 -19.77 -12.14
N ARG A 71 -65.37 -19.77 -10.83
CA ARG A 71 -64.11 -19.42 -10.17
C ARG A 71 -63.27 -20.67 -10.01
N HIS A 72 -61.97 -20.55 -10.25
CA HIS A 72 -61.03 -21.65 -10.08
C HIS A 72 -60.19 -21.46 -8.82
N PHE A 73 -59.93 -22.56 -8.10
CA PHE A 73 -58.88 -22.67 -7.07
C PHE A 73 -57.88 -23.70 -7.57
N HIS A 74 -56.93 -23.20 -8.36
CA HIS A 74 -55.87 -24.01 -8.97
C HIS A 74 -54.60 -23.98 -8.10
N GLY A 75 -53.99 -25.14 -7.86
CA GLY A 75 -52.71 -25.25 -7.16
C GLY A 75 -51.98 -26.56 -7.48
N ILE A 76 -50.83 -26.76 -6.86
CA ILE A 76 -50.04 -27.99 -6.93
C ILE A 76 -50.33 -28.80 -5.67
N VAL A 77 -50.52 -30.11 -5.83
CA VAL A 77 -50.68 -31.05 -4.71
C VAL A 77 -49.36 -31.15 -3.94
N ALA A 78 -49.26 -30.42 -2.82
CA ALA A 78 -48.08 -30.40 -1.96
C ALA A 78 -48.03 -31.60 -1.01
N ALA A 79 -49.19 -32.07 -0.57
CA ALA A 79 -49.35 -33.25 0.25
C ALA A 79 -50.67 -33.95 -0.12
N CYS A 80 -50.68 -35.28 -0.02
CA CYS A 80 -51.91 -36.05 -0.10
C CYS A 80 -51.82 -37.25 0.84
N SER A 81 -52.94 -37.64 1.43
CA SER A 81 -53.07 -38.78 2.33
C SER A 81 -54.41 -39.48 2.12
N GLN A 82 -54.49 -40.72 2.56
CA GLN A 82 -55.72 -41.51 2.55
C GLN A 82 -56.20 -41.74 3.98
N GLY A 83 -57.47 -41.46 4.23
CA GLY A 83 -58.15 -41.69 5.50
C GLY A 83 -59.07 -42.90 5.45
N SER A 84 -59.61 -43.29 6.61
CA SER A 84 -60.74 -44.23 6.67
C SER A 84 -62.00 -43.53 6.13
N GLY A 85 -62.58 -44.09 5.08
CA GLY A 85 -63.80 -43.57 4.48
C GLY A 85 -65.05 -43.81 5.34
N ASN A 86 -66.14 -43.09 5.03
CA ASN A 86 -67.46 -43.37 5.57
C ASN A 86 -68.27 -44.19 4.54
N GLY A 87 -68.77 -45.35 4.95
CA GLY A 87 -69.66 -46.16 4.12
C GLY A 87 -69.00 -46.70 2.84
N GLN A 88 -69.51 -46.27 1.68
CA GLN A 88 -69.15 -46.80 0.35
C GLN A 88 -67.92 -46.13 -0.29
N PHE A 89 -67.45 -44.99 0.23
CA PHE A 89 -66.39 -44.20 -0.41
C PHE A 89 -65.12 -44.14 0.43
N ALA A 90 -63.96 -44.20 -0.21
CA ALA A 90 -62.67 -43.90 0.43
C ALA A 90 -62.46 -42.39 0.53
N SER A 91 -61.82 -41.95 1.62
CA SER A 91 -61.53 -40.53 1.88
C SER A 91 -60.05 -40.23 1.58
N TYR A 92 -59.81 -39.11 0.92
CA TYR A 92 -58.49 -38.60 0.56
C TYR A 92 -58.37 -37.14 1.00
N GLN A 93 -57.29 -36.80 1.70
CA GLN A 93 -56.97 -35.43 2.02
C GLN A 93 -55.90 -34.93 1.07
N VAL A 94 -56.09 -33.74 0.50
CA VAL A 94 -55.19 -33.13 -0.48
C VAL A 94 -54.94 -31.68 -0.12
N THR A 95 -53.68 -31.31 0.04
CA THR A 95 -53.27 -29.92 0.28
C THR A 95 -52.78 -29.30 -1.01
N LEU A 96 -53.47 -28.28 -1.52
CA LEU A 96 -53.03 -27.48 -2.65
C LEU A 96 -52.22 -26.26 -2.19
N ARG A 97 -51.09 -26.02 -2.84
CA ARG A 97 -50.21 -24.86 -2.64
C ARG A 97 -49.83 -24.23 -3.99
N PRO A 98 -49.45 -22.94 -4.05
CA PRO A 98 -48.97 -22.36 -5.30
C PRO A 98 -47.64 -22.95 -5.74
N TRP A 99 -47.28 -22.78 -7.01
CA TRP A 99 -45.96 -23.16 -7.54
C TRP A 99 -44.83 -22.48 -6.77
N LEU A 100 -45.06 -21.25 -6.28
CA LEU A 100 -44.11 -20.51 -5.45
C LEU A 100 -43.70 -21.29 -4.19
N TRP A 101 -44.58 -22.12 -3.64
CA TRP A 101 -44.28 -22.95 -2.48
C TRP A 101 -43.18 -23.99 -2.76
N LEU A 102 -43.02 -24.45 -4.00
CA LEU A 102 -41.95 -25.39 -4.37
C LEU A 102 -40.56 -24.80 -4.14
N LEU A 103 -40.42 -23.46 -4.15
CA LEU A 103 -39.15 -22.81 -3.83
C LEU A 103 -38.72 -23.01 -2.37
N THR A 104 -39.62 -23.43 -1.49
CA THR A 104 -39.28 -23.85 -0.11
C THR A 104 -38.57 -25.21 -0.06
N ARG A 105 -38.55 -25.96 -1.17
CA ARG A 105 -37.90 -27.28 -1.29
C ARG A 105 -36.48 -27.20 -1.86
N THR A 106 -36.01 -26.00 -2.16
CA THR A 106 -34.65 -25.73 -2.67
C THR A 106 -33.99 -24.62 -1.85
N SER A 107 -32.68 -24.72 -1.66
CA SER A 107 -31.85 -23.74 -0.95
C SER A 107 -30.50 -23.64 -1.62
N ASP A 108 -29.91 -22.46 -1.60
CA ASP A 108 -28.64 -22.19 -2.30
C ASP A 108 -27.81 -21.09 -1.61
N CYS A 109 -26.58 -20.94 -2.08
CA CYS A 109 -25.73 -19.78 -1.84
C CYS A 109 -25.35 -19.15 -3.19
N ARG A 110 -25.90 -17.97 -3.51
CA ARG A 110 -25.76 -17.33 -4.82
C ARG A 110 -25.51 -15.84 -4.69
N ILE A 111 -24.66 -15.31 -5.55
CA ILE A 111 -24.36 -13.88 -5.64
C ILE A 111 -25.04 -13.30 -6.88
N PHE A 112 -25.73 -12.18 -6.69
CA PHE A 112 -26.32 -11.36 -7.75
C PHE A 112 -25.65 -9.98 -7.71
N GLN A 113 -25.17 -9.53 -8.86
CA GLN A 113 -24.43 -8.27 -8.99
C GLN A 113 -25.04 -7.40 -10.08
N ASN A 114 -25.14 -6.10 -9.80
CA ASN A 114 -25.61 -5.08 -10.75
C ASN A 114 -26.99 -5.43 -11.32
N GLN A 115 -27.92 -5.80 -10.44
CA GLN A 115 -29.28 -6.18 -10.81
C GLN A 115 -30.32 -5.52 -9.90
N LYS A 116 -31.52 -5.30 -10.42
CA LYS A 116 -32.67 -4.85 -9.63
C LYS A 116 -33.35 -6.04 -8.98
N VAL A 117 -33.94 -5.85 -7.81
CA VAL A 117 -34.66 -6.91 -7.08
C VAL A 117 -35.74 -7.61 -7.94
N PRO A 118 -36.59 -6.92 -8.70
CA PRO A 118 -37.54 -7.59 -9.59
C PRO A 118 -36.87 -8.51 -10.62
N ASP A 119 -35.68 -8.13 -11.12
CA ASP A 119 -34.97 -8.93 -12.11
C ASP A 119 -34.31 -10.16 -11.47
N ILE A 120 -33.77 -10.02 -10.25
CA ILE A 120 -33.28 -11.13 -9.42
C ILE A 120 -34.41 -12.14 -9.17
N ILE A 121 -35.59 -11.67 -8.73
CA ILE A 121 -36.75 -12.53 -8.46
C ILE A 121 -37.16 -13.30 -9.72
N LYS A 122 -37.29 -12.61 -10.87
CA LYS A 122 -37.62 -13.25 -12.15
C LYS A 122 -36.55 -14.25 -12.59
N GLN A 123 -35.27 -13.95 -12.35
CA GLN A 123 -34.17 -14.87 -12.65
C GLN A 123 -34.31 -16.15 -11.82
N VAL A 124 -34.51 -16.04 -10.50
CA VAL A 124 -34.71 -17.20 -9.61
C VAL A 124 -35.89 -18.06 -10.06
N PHE A 125 -37.00 -17.43 -10.46
CA PHE A 125 -38.18 -18.15 -10.96
C PHE A 125 -37.87 -18.93 -12.25
N ARG A 126 -37.21 -18.28 -13.23
CA ARG A 126 -36.90 -18.88 -14.52
C ARG A 126 -35.83 -19.97 -14.43
N ASP A 127 -34.80 -19.78 -13.60
CA ASP A 127 -33.74 -20.77 -13.37
C ASP A 127 -34.31 -22.10 -12.85
N LEU A 128 -35.40 -22.04 -12.07
CA LEU A 128 -36.12 -23.20 -11.55
C LEU A 128 -37.27 -23.69 -12.46
N GLY A 129 -37.42 -23.11 -13.65
CA GLY A 129 -38.38 -23.54 -14.67
C GLY A 129 -39.79 -22.97 -14.54
N PHE A 130 -40.01 -21.94 -13.71
CA PHE A 130 -41.31 -21.31 -13.53
C PHE A 130 -41.48 -20.08 -14.43
N SER A 131 -42.67 -19.95 -15.04
CA SER A 131 -43.01 -18.87 -15.96
C SER A 131 -44.42 -18.28 -15.76
N ASP A 132 -45.24 -18.89 -14.89
CA ASP A 132 -46.59 -18.40 -14.58
C ASP A 132 -46.55 -17.27 -13.54
N PHE A 133 -45.95 -16.16 -13.94
CA PHE A 133 -45.95 -14.90 -13.19
C PHE A 133 -46.11 -13.69 -14.11
N GLU A 134 -46.64 -12.61 -13.56
CA GLU A 134 -46.88 -11.34 -14.22
C GLU A 134 -46.21 -10.21 -13.45
N ASP A 135 -45.59 -9.27 -14.17
CA ASP A 135 -44.99 -8.08 -13.61
C ASP A 135 -45.96 -6.90 -13.74
N ALA A 136 -46.67 -6.58 -12.66
CA ALA A 136 -47.57 -5.43 -12.55
C ALA A 136 -46.99 -4.35 -11.63
N LEU A 137 -45.65 -4.26 -11.55
CA LEU A 137 -44.96 -3.25 -10.76
C LEU A 137 -45.02 -1.88 -11.46
N SER A 138 -45.31 -0.82 -10.70
CA SER A 138 -45.52 0.52 -11.23
C SER A 138 -44.35 1.46 -11.00
N ARG A 139 -43.48 1.17 -10.02
CA ARG A 139 -42.37 2.04 -9.63
C ARG A 139 -41.02 1.60 -10.23
N SER A 140 -40.02 2.48 -10.18
CA SER A 140 -38.64 2.11 -10.43
C SER A 140 -37.96 1.53 -9.19
N TYR A 141 -37.08 0.56 -9.40
CA TYR A 141 -36.31 -0.11 -8.35
C TYR A 141 -34.82 0.21 -8.51
N ARG A 142 -34.13 0.33 -7.38
CA ARG A 142 -32.68 0.54 -7.37
C ARG A 142 -31.96 -0.69 -7.91
N GLU A 143 -30.80 -0.44 -8.48
CA GLU A 143 -29.87 -1.50 -8.86
C GLU A 143 -28.96 -1.79 -7.66
N TRP A 144 -28.87 -3.06 -7.30
CA TRP A 144 -28.03 -3.53 -6.22
C TRP A 144 -26.66 -3.91 -6.79
N GLU A 145 -25.59 -3.29 -6.27
CA GLU A 145 -24.21 -3.64 -6.63
C GLU A 145 -23.90 -5.09 -6.23
N TYR A 146 -24.42 -5.51 -5.07
CA TYR A 146 -24.17 -6.82 -4.48
C TYR A 146 -25.38 -7.26 -3.66
N CYS A 147 -25.92 -8.45 -3.95
CA CYS A 147 -26.99 -9.07 -3.19
C CYS A 147 -26.78 -10.59 -3.15
N VAL A 148 -26.90 -11.21 -1.98
CA VAL A 148 -26.51 -12.59 -1.75
C VAL A 148 -27.68 -13.39 -1.19
N GLN A 149 -28.04 -14.47 -1.87
CA GLN A 149 -28.78 -15.56 -1.26
C GLN A 149 -27.80 -16.39 -0.42
N TYR A 150 -28.00 -16.48 0.89
CA TYR A 150 -27.05 -17.19 1.77
C TYR A 150 -27.75 -18.16 2.72
N ARG A 151 -27.58 -19.47 2.47
CA ARG A 151 -28.09 -20.57 3.33
C ARG A 151 -29.58 -20.46 3.66
N GLU A 152 -30.36 -19.92 2.74
CA GLU A 152 -31.81 -19.75 2.84
C GLU A 152 -32.49 -20.45 1.66
N THR A 153 -33.79 -20.73 1.78
CA THR A 153 -34.53 -21.31 0.65
C THR A 153 -34.69 -20.27 -0.45
N SER A 154 -34.87 -20.71 -1.71
CA SER A 154 -35.17 -19.75 -2.78
C SER A 154 -36.47 -18.98 -2.52
N PHE A 155 -37.40 -19.55 -1.75
CA PHE A 155 -38.63 -18.88 -1.33
C PHE A 155 -38.34 -17.77 -0.30
N ASP A 156 -37.54 -18.05 0.71
CA ASP A 156 -37.18 -17.06 1.74
C ASP A 156 -36.41 -15.90 1.09
N PHE A 157 -35.47 -16.19 0.19
CA PHE A 157 -34.71 -15.19 -0.53
C PHE A 157 -35.60 -14.21 -1.32
N VAL A 158 -36.50 -14.73 -2.19
CA VAL A 158 -37.39 -13.84 -2.94
C VAL A 158 -38.39 -13.13 -2.01
N SER A 159 -38.84 -13.78 -0.94
CA SER A 159 -39.82 -13.20 -0.01
C SER A 159 -39.23 -12.04 0.79
N ARG A 160 -38.02 -12.18 1.35
CA ARG A 160 -37.39 -11.07 2.08
C ARG A 160 -37.07 -9.88 1.17
N LEU A 161 -36.66 -10.15 -0.08
CA LEU A 161 -36.39 -9.09 -1.05
C LEU A 161 -37.67 -8.36 -1.45
N MET A 162 -38.76 -9.10 -1.68
CA MET A 162 -40.07 -8.51 -1.91
C MET A 162 -40.52 -7.69 -0.70
N GLU A 163 -40.37 -8.20 0.51
CA GLU A 163 -40.74 -7.51 1.75
C GLU A 163 -39.96 -6.21 1.95
N GLN A 164 -38.65 -6.22 1.72
CA GLN A 164 -37.79 -5.06 1.83
C GLN A 164 -38.11 -3.97 0.80
N GLU A 165 -38.31 -4.39 -0.45
CA GLU A 165 -38.73 -3.49 -1.51
C GLU A 165 -40.23 -3.16 -1.39
N GLY A 166 -41.01 -3.78 -0.52
CA GLY A 166 -42.46 -3.51 -0.45
C GLY A 166 -43.25 -4.00 -1.65
N ILE A 167 -42.66 -4.92 -2.42
CA ILE A 167 -43.35 -5.74 -3.43
C ILE A 167 -44.15 -6.78 -2.68
N TYR A 168 -45.37 -7.04 -3.11
CA TYR A 168 -46.15 -8.17 -2.67
C TYR A 168 -46.71 -8.89 -3.90
N TYR A 169 -47.46 -9.96 -3.67
CA TYR A 169 -48.06 -10.72 -4.74
C TYR A 169 -49.42 -11.27 -4.35
N TRP A 170 -50.19 -11.63 -5.36
CA TRP A 170 -51.43 -12.38 -5.23
C TRP A 170 -51.56 -13.35 -6.40
N PHE A 171 -52.53 -14.26 -6.33
CA PHE A 171 -52.70 -15.30 -7.33
C PHE A 171 -53.96 -15.09 -8.14
N ARG A 172 -53.80 -14.95 -9.46
CA ARG A 172 -54.92 -15.01 -10.40
C ARG A 172 -55.10 -16.46 -10.83
N HIS A 173 -56.21 -17.07 -10.43
CA HIS A 173 -56.51 -18.45 -10.77
C HIS A 173 -57.26 -18.55 -12.10
N GLU A 174 -56.73 -19.36 -13.00
CA GLU A 174 -57.35 -19.76 -14.25
C GLU A 174 -57.66 -21.26 -14.18
N ARG A 175 -58.33 -21.80 -15.21
CA ARG A 175 -58.73 -23.21 -15.22
C ARG A 175 -57.55 -24.17 -15.05
N ASN A 176 -56.48 -23.94 -15.82
CA ASN A 176 -55.36 -24.88 -15.97
C ASN A 176 -54.05 -24.38 -15.33
N ARG A 177 -54.07 -23.21 -14.69
CA ARG A 177 -52.90 -22.59 -14.06
C ARG A 177 -53.30 -21.53 -13.04
N HIS A 178 -52.34 -21.07 -12.27
CA HIS A 178 -52.47 -19.92 -11.39
C HIS A 178 -51.25 -19.03 -11.63
N ILE A 179 -51.48 -17.73 -11.76
CA ILE A 179 -50.44 -16.76 -12.10
C ILE A 179 -50.11 -15.96 -10.85
N LEU A 180 -48.83 -15.89 -10.51
CA LEU A 180 -48.34 -14.99 -9.46
C LEU A 180 -48.25 -13.57 -10.03
N VAL A 181 -49.01 -12.63 -9.51
CA VAL A 181 -48.99 -11.23 -9.95
C VAL A 181 -48.13 -10.43 -8.99
N LEU A 182 -46.97 -9.96 -9.42
CA LEU A 182 -46.12 -9.04 -8.64
C LEU A 182 -46.75 -7.65 -8.63
N SER A 183 -46.90 -7.06 -7.45
CA SER A 183 -47.66 -5.82 -7.26
C SER A 183 -46.99 -4.90 -6.23
N ASP A 184 -47.08 -3.59 -6.47
CA ASP A 184 -46.57 -2.55 -5.57
C ASP A 184 -47.52 -1.37 -5.39
N ALA A 185 -48.70 -1.39 -6.02
CA ALA A 185 -49.63 -0.28 -6.00
C ALA A 185 -51.06 -0.74 -6.32
N TYR A 186 -52.02 0.14 -6.00
CA TYR A 186 -53.44 -0.03 -6.26
C TYR A 186 -53.76 -0.49 -7.70
N GLY A 187 -53.07 0.08 -8.70
CA GLY A 187 -53.32 -0.19 -10.12
C GLY A 187 -53.04 -1.63 -10.59
N ALA A 188 -52.38 -2.45 -9.75
CA ALA A 188 -52.13 -3.86 -10.03
C ALA A 188 -53.30 -4.78 -9.63
N HIS A 189 -54.34 -4.23 -9.00
CA HIS A 189 -55.51 -4.96 -8.52
C HIS A 189 -56.72 -4.75 -9.42
N GLN A 190 -57.64 -5.72 -9.41
CA GLN A 190 -58.85 -5.69 -10.23
C GLN A 190 -60.05 -6.27 -9.49
N SER A 191 -61.25 -5.81 -9.86
CA SER A 191 -62.50 -6.42 -9.39
C SER A 191 -62.87 -7.64 -10.23
N PRO A 192 -63.26 -8.76 -9.61
CA PRO A 192 -63.80 -9.90 -10.34
C PRO A 192 -65.09 -9.53 -11.08
N PRO A 193 -65.36 -10.14 -12.26
CA PRO A 193 -66.60 -9.93 -12.99
C PRO A 193 -67.82 -10.13 -12.09
N ASN A 194 -68.77 -9.18 -12.10
CA ASN A 194 -70.00 -9.20 -11.28
C ASN A 194 -69.81 -9.03 -9.74
N TYR A 195 -68.58 -8.78 -9.25
CA TYR A 195 -68.30 -8.51 -7.83
C TYR A 195 -67.72 -7.11 -7.57
N ALA A 196 -67.76 -6.19 -8.54
CA ALA A 196 -67.32 -4.80 -8.34
C ALA A 196 -68.09 -4.08 -7.22
N SER A 197 -69.35 -4.47 -6.98
CA SER A 197 -70.15 -4.00 -5.84
C SER A 197 -70.90 -5.17 -5.22
N VAL A 198 -70.69 -5.41 -3.92
CA VAL A 198 -71.30 -6.50 -3.17
C VAL A 198 -72.21 -5.93 -2.08
N PRO A 199 -73.48 -6.37 -2.00
CA PRO A 199 -74.40 -5.87 -0.98
C PRO A 199 -74.15 -6.50 0.39
N TYR A 200 -74.45 -5.74 1.43
CA TYR A 200 -74.61 -6.21 2.79
C TYR A 200 -76.09 -6.45 3.08
N TYR A 201 -76.43 -7.65 3.57
CA TYR A 201 -77.76 -7.98 4.06
C TYR A 201 -77.64 -8.62 5.45
N PRO A 202 -78.28 -8.07 6.50
CA PRO A 202 -78.22 -8.65 7.82
C PRO A 202 -78.83 -10.06 7.85
N PRO A 203 -78.33 -10.97 8.70
CA PRO A 203 -78.83 -12.33 8.81
C PRO A 203 -80.29 -12.30 9.29
N THR A 204 -81.21 -12.58 8.37
CA THR A 204 -82.66 -12.67 8.60
C THR A 204 -83.15 -14.03 8.13
N LEU A 205 -84.38 -14.42 8.46
CA LEU A 205 -84.95 -15.73 8.12
C LEU A 205 -85.20 -15.94 6.60
N GLU A 206 -85.02 -14.91 5.77
CA GLU A 206 -85.22 -14.98 4.33
C GLU A 206 -83.98 -15.54 3.61
N GLN A 207 -84.16 -16.58 2.80
CA GLN A 207 -83.12 -17.02 1.86
C GLN A 207 -82.92 -15.93 0.78
N ARG A 208 -81.66 -15.54 0.57
CA ARG A 208 -81.26 -14.58 -0.46
C ARG A 208 -80.53 -15.32 -1.59
N GLU A 209 -80.92 -15.05 -2.83
CA GLU A 209 -80.35 -15.68 -4.02
C GLU A 209 -79.01 -15.06 -4.45
N ARG A 210 -78.77 -13.78 -4.12
CA ARG A 210 -77.56 -13.06 -4.51
C ARG A 210 -76.45 -13.22 -3.46
N ASP A 211 -75.21 -13.36 -3.92
CA ASP A 211 -74.01 -13.30 -3.09
C ASP A 211 -73.92 -11.96 -2.33
N HIS A 212 -73.74 -12.04 -1.02
CA HIS A 212 -73.77 -10.88 -0.11
C HIS A 212 -72.89 -11.10 1.12
N PHE A 213 -72.60 -10.03 1.83
CA PHE A 213 -72.08 -10.07 3.20
C PHE A 213 -73.21 -9.98 4.21
N TYR A 214 -73.06 -10.63 5.36
CA TYR A 214 -74.04 -10.58 6.46
C TYR A 214 -73.41 -10.24 7.81
N ASP A 215 -72.09 -10.27 7.92
CA ASP A 215 -71.36 -9.87 9.11
C ASP A 215 -70.26 -8.89 8.74
N TRP A 216 -70.07 -7.89 9.60
CA TRP A 216 -69.10 -6.81 9.41
C TRP A 216 -68.45 -6.50 10.74
N HIS A 217 -67.13 -6.38 10.74
CA HIS A 217 -66.36 -6.03 11.93
C HIS A 217 -65.16 -5.15 11.56
N MET A 218 -65.12 -3.92 12.05
CA MET A 218 -63.95 -3.05 11.91
C MET A 218 -63.15 -2.99 13.20
N ALA A 219 -61.86 -3.27 13.10
CA ALA A 219 -60.89 -3.11 14.16
C ALA A 219 -59.94 -1.95 13.83
N ARG A 220 -59.53 -1.20 14.85
CA ARG A 220 -58.41 -0.27 14.77
C ARG A 220 -57.38 -0.59 15.85
N GLU A 221 -56.11 -0.58 15.48
CA GLU A 221 -54.97 -0.85 16.37
C GLU A 221 -54.00 0.33 16.32
N VAL A 222 -53.46 0.76 17.48
CA VAL A 222 -52.43 1.81 17.53
C VAL A 222 -51.17 1.30 16.84
N GLN A 223 -50.68 2.05 15.86
CA GLN A 223 -49.43 1.77 15.13
C GLN A 223 -48.44 2.92 15.34
N SER A 224 -47.16 2.64 15.15
CA SER A 224 -46.12 3.68 15.16
C SER A 224 -46.40 4.75 14.10
N GLY A 225 -46.11 6.00 14.43
CA GLY A 225 -46.42 7.16 13.57
C GLY A 225 -45.30 7.53 12.61
N SER A 226 -44.05 7.17 12.94
CA SER A 226 -42.91 7.42 12.07
C SER A 226 -41.81 6.37 12.21
N LEU A 227 -41.00 6.23 11.17
CA LEU A 227 -39.79 5.41 11.16
C LEU A 227 -38.63 6.25 10.63
N SER A 228 -37.57 6.33 11.41
CA SER A 228 -36.28 6.88 11.01
C SER A 228 -35.29 5.75 10.74
N LEU A 229 -34.57 5.83 9.62
CA LEU A 229 -33.46 4.94 9.29
C LEU A 229 -32.17 5.75 9.17
N ASN A 230 -31.04 5.11 9.44
CA ASN A 230 -29.72 5.68 9.16
C ASN A 230 -28.77 4.60 8.61
N ASP A 231 -27.71 5.01 7.93
CA ASP A 231 -26.66 4.11 7.42
C ASP A 231 -25.32 4.86 7.30
N TYR A 232 -24.26 4.17 6.89
CA TYR A 232 -22.93 4.74 6.70
C TYR A 232 -22.39 4.43 5.30
N ASP A 233 -21.97 5.47 4.58
CA ASP A 233 -21.29 5.37 3.29
C ASP A 233 -19.83 5.80 3.43
N PHE A 234 -18.90 4.86 3.26
CA PHE A 234 -17.47 5.14 3.38
C PHE A 234 -16.94 6.01 2.23
N GLN A 235 -17.61 6.07 1.07
CA GLN A 235 -17.22 6.95 -0.04
C GLN A 235 -17.62 8.41 0.25
N ARG A 236 -18.65 8.61 1.07
CA ARG A 236 -19.12 9.92 1.54
C ARG A 236 -19.28 9.93 3.07
N PRO A 237 -18.19 9.81 3.85
CA PRO A 237 -18.25 9.57 5.30
C PRO A 237 -18.87 10.71 6.11
N GLY A 238 -18.96 11.92 5.53
CA GLY A 238 -19.64 13.08 6.14
C GLY A 238 -21.07 13.30 5.65
N ALA A 239 -21.61 12.44 4.77
CA ALA A 239 -22.98 12.58 4.28
C ALA A 239 -23.98 12.32 5.41
N ARG A 240 -25.04 13.13 5.45
CA ARG A 240 -26.18 12.90 6.35
C ARG A 240 -27.14 11.94 5.67
N LEU A 241 -27.07 10.66 6.07
CA LEU A 241 -27.88 9.60 5.52
C LEU A 241 -29.15 9.32 6.32
N GLU A 242 -29.37 10.00 7.44
CA GLU A 242 -30.61 9.84 8.23
C GLU A 242 -31.82 10.29 7.40
N VAL A 243 -32.81 9.40 7.30
CA VAL A 243 -34.07 9.61 6.59
C VAL A 243 -35.24 9.27 7.50
N ARG A 244 -36.38 9.92 7.29
CA ARG A 244 -37.57 9.73 8.12
C ARG A 244 -38.82 9.71 7.28
N SER A 245 -39.70 8.74 7.54
CA SER A 245 -41.05 8.69 6.99
C SER A 245 -42.08 8.80 8.10
N ASN A 246 -43.17 9.54 7.85
CA ASN A 246 -44.19 9.88 8.85
C ASN A 246 -45.60 9.68 8.29
N ILE A 247 -46.45 8.98 9.02
CA ILE A 247 -47.88 8.78 8.71
C ILE A 247 -48.68 9.28 9.90
N ALA A 248 -49.31 10.44 9.74
CA ALA A 248 -50.12 11.06 10.79
C ALA A 248 -51.51 10.41 10.90
N ARG A 249 -51.94 10.10 12.11
CA ARG A 249 -53.32 9.73 12.44
C ARG A 249 -53.86 10.65 13.54
N SER A 250 -55.17 10.85 13.57
CA SER A 250 -55.81 11.85 14.44
C SER A 250 -56.14 11.36 15.86
N HIS A 251 -55.90 10.09 16.16
CA HIS A 251 -56.12 9.54 17.50
C HIS A 251 -54.93 9.83 18.44
N ALA A 252 -55.16 9.70 19.75
CA ALA A 252 -54.09 9.82 20.74
C ALA A 252 -53.03 8.70 20.56
N ALA A 253 -51.78 8.97 20.96
CA ALA A 253 -50.66 8.02 20.85
C ALA A 253 -50.35 7.55 19.41
N ALA A 254 -50.66 8.36 18.41
CA ALA A 254 -50.44 8.05 17.00
C ALA A 254 -49.03 8.40 16.47
N ASP A 255 -48.19 9.05 17.29
CA ASP A 255 -46.95 9.70 16.87
C ASP A 255 -45.67 9.06 17.42
N TYR A 256 -45.78 7.94 18.14
CA TYR A 256 -44.63 7.22 18.67
C TYR A 256 -43.65 6.82 17.54
N PRO A 257 -42.38 7.23 17.60
CA PRO A 257 -41.39 6.99 16.56
C PRO A 257 -40.70 5.63 16.71
N LEU A 258 -40.28 5.05 15.59
CA LEU A 258 -39.32 3.95 15.49
C LEU A 258 -38.00 4.46 14.92
N TYR A 259 -36.91 3.82 15.32
CA TYR A 259 -35.56 4.06 14.80
C TYR A 259 -34.84 2.73 14.59
N ASP A 260 -34.12 2.59 13.48
CA ASP A 260 -33.35 1.39 13.15
C ASP A 260 -32.04 1.72 12.42
N TYR A 261 -31.01 0.91 12.65
CA TYR A 261 -29.69 0.98 12.02
C TYR A 261 -29.08 -0.43 11.93
N PRO A 262 -28.53 -0.84 10.78
CA PRO A 262 -28.43 -0.10 9.52
C PRO A 262 -29.73 -0.13 8.70
N GLY A 263 -29.94 0.88 7.86
CA GLY A 263 -31.13 1.00 7.00
C GLY A 263 -31.02 0.30 5.64
N GLU A 264 -29.84 -0.23 5.31
CA GLU A 264 -29.54 -0.96 4.08
C GLU A 264 -29.54 -0.11 2.79
N TYR A 265 -28.98 1.09 2.85
CA TYR A 265 -28.89 1.98 1.68
C TYR A 265 -27.64 2.87 1.70
N VAL A 266 -27.25 3.28 0.50
CA VAL A 266 -26.16 4.25 0.29
C VAL A 266 -26.70 5.61 -0.17
N GLN A 267 -27.80 5.65 -0.92
CA GLN A 267 -28.45 6.90 -1.32
C GLN A 267 -29.68 7.19 -0.46
N SER A 268 -29.83 8.45 -0.03
CA SER A 268 -30.95 8.85 0.84
C SER A 268 -32.31 8.63 0.20
N GLN A 269 -32.43 8.71 -1.13
CA GLN A 269 -33.70 8.46 -1.84
C GLN A 269 -34.18 7.01 -1.66
N ASP A 270 -33.26 6.04 -1.69
CA ASP A 270 -33.58 4.63 -1.42
C ASP A 270 -33.98 4.44 0.06
N GLY A 271 -33.26 5.09 0.97
CA GLY A 271 -33.57 5.05 2.41
C GLY A 271 -34.95 5.63 2.73
N GLU A 272 -35.34 6.74 2.11
CA GLU A 272 -36.68 7.32 2.24
C GLU A 272 -37.76 6.34 1.76
N GLN A 273 -37.48 5.59 0.69
CA GLN A 273 -38.39 4.57 0.16
C GLN A 273 -38.52 3.37 1.10
N TYR A 274 -37.43 2.92 1.72
CA TYR A 274 -37.44 1.83 2.70
C TYR A 274 -38.12 2.22 4.01
N ALA A 275 -37.85 3.43 4.52
CA ALA A 275 -38.55 3.97 5.68
C ALA A 275 -40.06 4.06 5.42
N ARG A 276 -40.45 4.54 4.22
CA ARG A 276 -41.84 4.61 3.77
C ARG A 276 -42.50 3.23 3.66
N THR A 277 -41.83 2.29 3.02
CA THR A 277 -42.34 0.92 2.84
C THR A 277 -42.62 0.25 4.19
N ARG A 278 -41.67 0.31 5.13
CA ARG A 278 -41.80 -0.30 6.45
C ARG A 278 -42.89 0.36 7.31
N ILE A 279 -43.00 1.70 7.29
CA ILE A 279 -44.07 2.39 8.05
C ILE A 279 -45.45 2.16 7.42
N GLU A 280 -45.56 2.12 6.08
CA GLU A 280 -46.80 1.75 5.38
C GLU A 280 -47.23 0.32 5.72
N ALA A 281 -46.30 -0.63 5.84
CA ALA A 281 -46.59 -2.02 6.22
C ALA A 281 -47.21 -2.13 7.62
N LEU A 282 -46.67 -1.38 8.60
CA LEU A 282 -47.26 -1.29 9.94
C LEU A 282 -48.63 -0.60 9.89
N GLN A 283 -48.72 0.51 9.15
CA GLN A 283 -49.96 1.26 9.03
C GLN A 283 -51.06 0.49 8.31
N ALA A 284 -50.75 -0.49 7.44
CA ALA A 284 -51.74 -1.40 6.84
C ALA A 284 -52.53 -2.22 7.87
N ARG A 285 -52.07 -2.28 9.13
CA ARG A 285 -52.79 -2.90 10.26
C ARG A 285 -53.58 -1.90 11.12
N TYR A 286 -53.41 -0.59 10.91
CA TYR A 286 -54.08 0.45 11.70
C TYR A 286 -55.60 0.31 11.65
N GLU A 287 -56.17 0.03 10.48
CA GLU A 287 -57.61 -0.20 10.31
C GLU A 287 -57.81 -1.45 9.45
N ARG A 288 -58.51 -2.45 10.00
CA ARG A 288 -58.85 -3.69 9.30
C ARG A 288 -60.35 -3.90 9.37
N VAL A 289 -60.95 -4.21 8.23
CA VAL A 289 -62.38 -4.54 8.13
C VAL A 289 -62.51 -6.00 7.77
N ARG A 290 -63.22 -6.74 8.60
CA ARG A 290 -63.53 -8.15 8.40
C ARG A 290 -64.97 -8.30 7.98
N LEU A 291 -65.19 -9.08 6.93
CA LEU A 291 -66.50 -9.30 6.32
C LEU A 291 -66.76 -10.79 6.18
N ARG A 292 -67.88 -11.28 6.73
CA ARG A 292 -68.33 -12.66 6.47
C ARG A 292 -69.52 -12.64 5.54
N GLY A 293 -69.51 -13.57 4.60
CA GLY A 293 -70.50 -13.59 3.54
C GLY A 293 -70.44 -14.84 2.68
N ARG A 294 -71.25 -14.81 1.64
CA ARG A 294 -71.32 -15.83 0.59
C ARG A 294 -70.80 -15.29 -0.74
N ALA A 295 -69.86 -14.34 -0.71
CA ALA A 295 -69.33 -13.69 -1.90
C ALA A 295 -68.31 -14.58 -2.63
N ARG A 296 -68.81 -15.53 -3.44
CA ARG A 296 -68.01 -16.61 -4.03
C ARG A 296 -66.90 -16.15 -4.97
N GLY A 297 -67.07 -15.00 -5.62
CA GLY A 297 -66.09 -14.45 -6.57
C GLY A 297 -64.91 -13.71 -5.94
N LEU A 298 -64.99 -13.32 -4.66
CA LEU A 298 -63.97 -12.49 -4.02
C LEU A 298 -62.84 -13.30 -3.40
N GLY A 299 -61.62 -12.79 -3.49
CA GLY A 299 -60.43 -13.41 -2.92
C GLY A 299 -59.27 -12.45 -2.76
N SER A 300 -58.15 -12.95 -2.23
CA SER A 300 -57.02 -12.08 -1.90
C SER A 300 -56.49 -11.36 -3.15
N GLY A 301 -56.29 -10.05 -3.05
CA GLY A 301 -55.88 -9.18 -4.16
C GLY A 301 -57.01 -8.59 -4.99
N HIS A 302 -58.27 -8.93 -4.73
CA HIS A 302 -59.42 -8.34 -5.41
C HIS A 302 -59.88 -7.02 -4.80
N LEU A 303 -60.38 -6.13 -5.66
CA LEU A 303 -61.06 -4.89 -5.27
C LEU A 303 -62.58 -5.08 -5.30
N PHE A 304 -63.32 -4.54 -4.33
CA PHE A 304 -64.77 -4.46 -4.39
C PHE A 304 -65.31 -3.28 -3.57
N LYS A 305 -66.48 -2.78 -3.94
CA LYS A 305 -67.22 -1.79 -3.15
C LYS A 305 -68.28 -2.46 -2.27
N LEU A 306 -68.28 -2.14 -0.97
CA LEU A 306 -69.37 -2.52 -0.07
C LEU A 306 -70.58 -1.59 -0.30
N SER A 307 -71.78 -2.15 -0.29
CA SER A 307 -73.02 -1.37 -0.41
C SER A 307 -74.09 -1.85 0.56
N GLY A 308 -74.94 -0.95 1.03
CA GLY A 308 -76.09 -1.29 1.88
C GLY A 308 -75.75 -1.60 3.35
N TYR A 309 -74.53 -1.32 3.81
CA TYR A 309 -74.21 -1.39 5.24
C TYR A 309 -74.74 -0.14 5.96
N PRO A 310 -75.33 -0.24 7.18
CA PRO A 310 -75.97 0.91 7.86
C PRO A 310 -75.03 2.09 8.17
N ARG A 311 -73.72 1.87 8.22
CA ARG A 311 -72.72 2.91 8.46
C ARG A 311 -72.14 3.40 7.13
N GLU A 312 -72.56 4.59 6.71
CA GLU A 312 -72.29 5.11 5.36
C GLU A 312 -70.80 5.26 5.00
N ASP A 313 -69.94 5.65 5.93
CA ASP A 313 -68.50 5.77 5.66
C ASP A 313 -67.81 4.43 5.34
N GLN A 314 -68.49 3.30 5.60
CA GLN A 314 -68.00 1.96 5.31
C GLN A 314 -68.54 1.42 3.97
N ASN A 315 -69.46 2.12 3.29
CA ASN A 315 -69.90 1.78 1.93
C ASN A 315 -68.90 2.28 0.86
N ARG A 316 -67.63 1.86 1.01
CA ARG A 316 -66.48 2.27 0.20
C ARG A 316 -65.82 1.08 -0.49
N GLU A 317 -64.77 1.37 -1.25
CA GLU A 317 -63.97 0.36 -1.92
C GLU A 317 -62.93 -0.23 -0.97
N TYR A 318 -62.78 -1.55 -1.03
CA TYR A 318 -61.90 -2.33 -0.19
C TYR A 318 -60.96 -3.17 -1.06
N LEU A 319 -59.72 -3.30 -0.59
CA LEU A 319 -58.78 -4.30 -1.05
C LEU A 319 -58.83 -5.51 -0.10
N VAL A 320 -59.10 -6.69 -0.65
CA VAL A 320 -59.05 -7.95 0.10
C VAL A 320 -57.59 -8.33 0.33
N VAL A 321 -57.16 -8.26 1.58
CA VAL A 321 -55.78 -8.53 2.01
C VAL A 321 -55.62 -9.97 2.52
N GLY A 322 -56.70 -10.58 3.00
CA GLY A 322 -56.76 -12.00 3.37
C GLY A 322 -58.16 -12.56 3.13
N ALA A 323 -58.24 -13.86 2.85
CA ALA A 323 -59.50 -14.56 2.63
C ALA A 323 -59.44 -16.00 3.15
N ASP A 324 -60.38 -16.34 4.00
CA ASP A 324 -60.62 -17.70 4.46
C ASP A 324 -61.91 -18.22 3.81
N TYR A 325 -61.86 -19.42 3.25
CA TYR A 325 -62.97 -20.07 2.56
C TYR A 325 -63.36 -21.36 3.25
N ARG A 326 -64.66 -21.60 3.32
CA ARG A 326 -65.23 -22.88 3.70
C ARG A 326 -66.25 -23.31 2.67
N VAL A 327 -66.02 -24.46 2.06
CA VAL A 327 -66.94 -25.08 1.12
C VAL A 327 -67.34 -26.45 1.64
N VAL A 328 -68.64 -26.74 1.68
CA VAL A 328 -69.16 -28.03 2.10
C VAL A 328 -70.16 -28.51 1.05
N GLN A 329 -69.98 -29.74 0.58
CA GLN A 329 -70.92 -30.39 -0.32
C GLN A 329 -71.63 -31.55 0.38
N GLU A 330 -72.93 -31.69 0.13
CA GLU A 330 -73.72 -32.77 0.72
C GLU A 330 -73.25 -34.15 0.22
N LEU A 331 -73.34 -35.14 1.10
CA LEU A 331 -73.04 -36.54 0.81
C LEU A 331 -74.23 -37.19 0.07
N TYR A 332 -73.95 -38.21 -0.75
CA TYR A 332 -74.97 -39.01 -1.42
C TYR A 332 -75.81 -39.89 -0.46
N GLU A 333 -75.50 -39.88 0.83
CA GLU A 333 -76.21 -40.65 1.85
C GLU A 333 -77.36 -39.83 2.45
N THR A 334 -78.59 -40.27 2.15
CA THR A 334 -79.82 -39.71 2.70
C THR A 334 -79.97 -40.08 4.18
N GLY A 335 -79.58 -39.19 5.10
CA GLY A 335 -79.82 -39.45 6.54
C GLY A 335 -79.31 -38.43 7.55
N GLY A 336 -78.41 -37.51 7.18
CA GLY A 336 -77.82 -36.52 8.10
C GLY A 336 -77.90 -35.09 7.57
N GLY A 337 -79.12 -34.61 7.30
CA GLY A 337 -79.36 -33.29 6.71
C GLY A 337 -79.05 -32.14 7.67
N GLY A 338 -77.82 -31.66 7.66
CA GLY A 338 -77.49 -30.32 8.15
C GLY A 338 -77.69 -29.32 7.01
N VAL A 339 -78.71 -28.48 7.10
CA VAL A 339 -78.97 -27.35 6.18
C VAL A 339 -77.93 -26.24 6.43
N GLY A 340 -76.67 -26.51 6.13
CA GLY A 340 -75.55 -25.58 6.23
C GLY A 340 -75.36 -24.77 4.95
N ALA A 341 -74.70 -23.61 5.02
CA ALA A 341 -74.29 -22.88 3.82
C ALA A 341 -73.25 -23.69 3.04
N GLN A 342 -73.46 -23.89 1.73
CA GLN A 342 -72.53 -24.65 0.88
C GLN A 342 -71.21 -23.90 0.61
N PHE A 343 -71.21 -22.58 0.74
CA PHE A 343 -70.04 -21.71 0.65
C PHE A 343 -70.13 -20.58 1.67
N GLU A 344 -69.03 -20.34 2.37
CA GLU A 344 -68.83 -19.20 3.26
C GLU A 344 -67.41 -18.66 3.05
N SER A 345 -67.26 -17.34 3.11
CA SER A 345 -65.97 -16.66 3.07
C SER A 345 -65.88 -15.61 4.17
N GLU A 346 -64.76 -15.57 4.87
CA GLU A 346 -64.36 -14.50 5.77
C GLU A 346 -63.21 -13.72 5.10
N LEU A 347 -63.45 -12.45 4.82
CA LEU A 347 -62.48 -11.59 4.15
C LEU A 347 -61.92 -10.59 5.15
N ASP A 348 -60.59 -10.49 5.21
CA ASP A 348 -59.91 -9.37 5.85
C ASP A 348 -59.57 -8.34 4.76
N CYS A 349 -59.95 -7.09 5.01
CA CYS A 349 -59.90 -6.00 4.04
C CYS A 349 -59.24 -4.75 4.64
N ILE A 350 -58.65 -3.94 3.77
CA ILE A 350 -58.27 -2.54 4.05
C ILE A 350 -59.00 -1.60 3.10
N ASP A 351 -59.04 -0.32 3.42
CA ASP A 351 -59.46 0.72 2.47
C ASP A 351 -58.57 0.65 1.22
N ALA A 352 -59.17 0.61 0.03
CA ALA A 352 -58.41 0.55 -1.21
C ALA A 352 -57.54 1.81 -1.45
N GLY A 353 -57.89 2.94 -0.83
CA GLY A 353 -57.08 4.16 -0.85
C GLY A 353 -55.83 4.08 0.04
N GLN A 354 -55.73 3.08 0.93
CA GLN A 354 -54.57 2.87 1.77
C GLN A 354 -53.55 1.96 1.07
N ALA A 355 -52.30 2.41 1.01
CA ALA A 355 -51.21 1.60 0.45
C ALA A 355 -50.98 0.34 1.29
N TYR A 356 -50.95 -0.81 0.62
CA TYR A 356 -50.52 -2.07 1.22
C TYR A 356 -49.01 -2.28 0.99
N ARG A 357 -48.32 -2.70 2.06
CA ARG A 357 -46.96 -3.23 2.02
C ARG A 357 -46.91 -4.48 2.89
N PRO A 358 -46.16 -5.52 2.48
CA PRO A 358 -45.98 -6.69 3.31
C PRO A 358 -45.12 -6.36 4.53
N LEU A 359 -45.38 -7.06 5.64
CA LEU A 359 -44.51 -6.99 6.81
C LEU A 359 -43.25 -7.85 6.59
N PRO A 360 -42.07 -7.40 7.08
CA PRO A 360 -40.83 -8.16 7.01
C PRO A 360 -40.86 -9.31 8.03
N THR A 361 -41.49 -10.43 7.66
CA THR A 361 -41.59 -11.62 8.52
C THR A 361 -40.60 -12.71 8.14
N THR A 362 -40.08 -12.65 6.91
CA THR A 362 -39.11 -13.62 6.44
C THR A 362 -37.78 -13.39 7.16
N PRO A 363 -37.18 -14.42 7.79
CA PRO A 363 -35.92 -14.25 8.49
C PRO A 363 -34.82 -13.75 7.56
N LEU A 364 -34.06 -12.73 7.99
CA LEU A 364 -32.87 -12.30 7.26
C LEU A 364 -31.74 -13.32 7.42
N PRO A 365 -30.99 -13.65 6.36
CA PRO A 365 -29.82 -14.51 6.46
C PRO A 365 -28.72 -13.79 7.26
N ILE A 366 -28.13 -14.49 8.23
CA ILE A 366 -27.05 -13.96 9.06
C ILE A 366 -25.82 -14.87 8.96
N VAL A 367 -24.69 -14.29 8.57
CA VAL A 367 -23.39 -14.94 8.65
C VAL A 367 -22.88 -14.85 10.08
N ARG A 368 -22.93 -15.97 10.79
CA ARG A 368 -22.62 -16.04 12.24
C ARG A 368 -21.16 -15.80 12.61
N GLY A 369 -20.25 -15.77 11.64
CA GLY A 369 -18.83 -15.60 11.89
C GLY A 369 -18.04 -15.40 10.59
N PRO A 370 -16.77 -15.00 10.70
CA PRO A 370 -15.94 -14.77 9.53
C PRO A 370 -15.69 -16.05 8.74
N GLN A 371 -15.42 -15.89 7.45
CA GLN A 371 -15.12 -16.96 6.50
C GLN A 371 -13.84 -16.65 5.75
N THR A 372 -13.13 -17.67 5.30
CA THR A 372 -12.00 -17.49 4.39
C THR A 372 -12.50 -17.37 2.95
N ALA A 373 -11.80 -16.58 2.13
CA ALA A 373 -12.04 -16.45 0.70
C ALA A 373 -10.70 -16.27 -0.04
N VAL A 374 -10.70 -16.51 -1.34
CA VAL A 374 -9.51 -16.38 -2.20
C VAL A 374 -9.58 -15.07 -2.96
N VAL A 375 -8.55 -14.24 -2.93
CA VAL A 375 -8.50 -12.99 -3.69
C VAL A 375 -8.43 -13.29 -5.18
N VAL A 376 -9.23 -12.59 -5.99
CA VAL A 376 -9.35 -12.81 -7.44
C VAL A 376 -9.28 -11.51 -8.23
N GLY A 377 -9.01 -11.62 -9.52
CA GLY A 377 -8.95 -10.49 -10.45
C GLY A 377 -8.73 -10.96 -11.88
N PRO A 378 -8.47 -10.01 -12.82
CA PRO A 378 -8.31 -10.33 -14.23
C PRO A 378 -7.13 -11.27 -14.49
N LYS A 379 -7.27 -12.12 -15.52
CA LYS A 379 -6.19 -13.03 -15.93
C LYS A 379 -4.93 -12.25 -16.34
N GLY A 380 -3.78 -12.63 -15.79
CA GLY A 380 -2.48 -11.99 -16.06
C GLY A 380 -2.14 -10.81 -15.14
N GLU A 381 -3.02 -10.48 -14.20
CA GLU A 381 -2.73 -9.58 -13.08
C GLU A 381 -2.27 -10.37 -11.85
N GLU A 382 -1.39 -9.77 -11.04
CA GLU A 382 -1.05 -10.28 -9.69
C GLU A 382 -1.76 -9.48 -8.58
N ILE A 383 -2.17 -8.25 -8.89
CA ILE A 383 -2.80 -7.31 -7.97
C ILE A 383 -3.96 -6.65 -8.68
N TRP A 384 -5.15 -6.69 -8.09
CA TRP A 384 -6.35 -6.04 -8.62
C TRP A 384 -7.02 -5.25 -7.50
N THR A 385 -6.88 -3.92 -7.54
CA THR A 385 -7.36 -3.01 -6.50
C THR A 385 -7.89 -1.71 -7.10
N ASP A 386 -8.74 -1.01 -6.35
CA ASP A 386 -9.26 0.31 -6.70
C ASP A 386 -8.62 1.45 -5.87
N GLN A 387 -9.10 2.70 -6.04
CA GLN A 387 -8.59 3.87 -5.33
C GLN A 387 -8.73 3.83 -3.80
N TYR A 388 -9.50 2.88 -3.26
CA TYR A 388 -9.71 2.70 -1.82
C TYR A 388 -8.92 1.53 -1.23
N GLY A 389 -8.10 0.85 -2.05
CA GLY A 389 -7.36 -0.35 -1.61
C GLY A 389 -8.26 -1.58 -1.45
N ARG A 390 -9.43 -1.61 -2.10
CA ARG A 390 -10.37 -2.74 -2.07
C ARG A 390 -9.91 -3.83 -3.02
N VAL A 391 -10.25 -5.08 -2.72
CA VAL A 391 -10.02 -6.22 -3.60
C VAL A 391 -11.31 -7.01 -3.82
N LYS A 392 -11.30 -7.93 -4.77
CA LYS A 392 -12.40 -8.89 -5.01
C LYS A 392 -11.99 -10.28 -4.56
N VAL A 393 -12.96 -11.10 -4.17
CA VAL A 393 -12.70 -12.47 -3.68
C VAL A 393 -13.66 -13.47 -4.30
N HIS A 394 -13.25 -14.72 -4.31
CA HIS A 394 -14.08 -15.88 -4.55
C HIS A 394 -14.33 -16.58 -3.22
N PHE A 395 -15.61 -16.73 -2.85
CA PHE A 395 -16.01 -17.49 -1.67
C PHE A 395 -16.07 -18.97 -1.99
N HIS A 396 -15.65 -19.82 -1.06
CA HIS A 396 -15.62 -21.29 -1.24
C HIS A 396 -16.98 -21.94 -1.51
N TRP A 397 -18.08 -21.26 -1.18
CA TRP A 397 -19.44 -21.71 -1.42
C TRP A 397 -20.03 -21.19 -2.74
N ASP A 398 -19.35 -20.27 -3.43
CA ASP A 398 -19.81 -19.78 -4.72
C ASP A 398 -19.52 -20.83 -5.80
N ARG A 399 -20.58 -21.25 -6.50
CA ARG A 399 -20.54 -22.29 -7.53
C ARG A 399 -20.80 -21.74 -8.94
N HIS A 400 -21.11 -20.44 -9.03
CA HIS A 400 -21.66 -19.84 -10.24
C HIS A 400 -20.71 -18.84 -10.91
N ASP A 401 -19.57 -18.55 -10.28
CA ASP A 401 -18.55 -17.67 -10.83
C ASP A 401 -17.44 -18.43 -11.57
N GLN A 402 -16.43 -17.69 -12.01
CA GLN A 402 -15.25 -18.22 -12.70
C GLN A 402 -13.95 -17.90 -11.94
N SER A 403 -14.06 -17.51 -10.66
CA SER A 403 -12.94 -17.05 -9.82
C SER A 403 -12.11 -15.94 -10.49
N ASN A 404 -12.78 -14.88 -10.98
CA ASN A 404 -12.20 -13.79 -11.75
C ASN A 404 -12.69 -12.40 -11.24
N GLU A 405 -12.46 -11.33 -12.00
CA GLU A 405 -12.86 -9.97 -11.64
C GLU A 405 -14.37 -9.76 -11.46
N ASN A 406 -15.21 -10.73 -11.81
CA ASN A 406 -16.66 -10.69 -11.68
C ASN A 406 -17.20 -11.58 -10.52
N SER A 407 -16.33 -12.21 -9.73
CA SER A 407 -16.74 -13.09 -8.62
C SER A 407 -17.49 -12.37 -7.50
N SER A 408 -17.07 -11.14 -7.16
CA SER A 408 -17.66 -10.38 -6.07
C SER A 408 -17.66 -8.88 -6.31
N CYS A 409 -18.33 -8.15 -5.41
CA CYS A 409 -18.15 -6.72 -5.24
C CYS A 409 -16.74 -6.38 -4.71
N TRP A 410 -16.44 -5.09 -4.69
CA TRP A 410 -15.21 -4.55 -4.11
C TRP A 410 -15.27 -4.52 -2.58
N MET A 411 -14.41 -5.30 -1.93
CA MET A 411 -14.37 -5.43 -0.47
C MET A 411 -13.24 -4.60 0.14
N ARG A 412 -13.57 -3.81 1.16
CA ARG A 412 -12.56 -3.08 1.95
C ARG A 412 -11.66 -4.04 2.69
N VAL A 413 -10.38 -3.69 2.76
CA VAL A 413 -9.34 -4.48 3.43
C VAL A 413 -8.88 -3.73 4.67
N SER A 414 -9.06 -4.35 5.84
CA SER A 414 -8.49 -3.87 7.10
C SER A 414 -6.96 -3.74 6.98
N GLN A 415 -6.44 -2.62 7.46
CA GLN A 415 -5.01 -2.33 7.49
C GLN A 415 -4.54 -2.27 8.95
N ALA A 416 -3.27 -2.53 9.20
CA ALA A 416 -2.70 -2.46 10.56
C ALA A 416 -2.80 -1.04 11.15
N TRP A 417 -2.73 -0.01 10.31
CA TRP A 417 -2.85 1.40 10.67
C TRP A 417 -3.42 2.20 9.49
N ALA A 418 -4.48 2.99 9.70
CA ALA A 418 -5.13 3.77 8.65
C ALA A 418 -5.50 5.17 9.12
N GLY A 419 -4.88 6.20 8.52
CA GLY A 419 -5.13 7.62 8.76
C GLY A 419 -5.43 8.39 7.47
N LYS A 420 -5.61 9.72 7.59
CA LYS A 420 -5.91 10.59 6.44
C LYS A 420 -4.67 10.79 5.57
N ASN A 421 -4.50 9.94 4.55
CA ASN A 421 -3.35 9.89 3.64
C ASN A 421 -2.01 9.48 4.31
N TRP A 422 -2.07 8.70 5.39
CA TRP A 422 -0.91 8.14 6.08
C TRP A 422 -1.31 6.84 6.79
N GLY A 423 -0.35 5.96 7.07
CA GLY A 423 -0.60 4.66 7.72
C GLY A 423 0.12 3.51 6.99
N SER A 424 -0.33 2.28 7.24
CA SER A 424 0.16 1.07 6.59
C SER A 424 -0.73 0.69 5.41
N ILE A 425 -0.14 0.25 4.30
CA ILE A 425 -0.88 -0.35 3.19
C ILE A 425 -0.21 -1.67 2.79
N GLN A 426 -0.99 -2.74 2.83
CA GLN A 426 -0.60 -4.02 2.27
C GLN A 426 -1.81 -4.55 1.51
N ILE A 427 -1.75 -4.57 0.18
CA ILE A 427 -2.88 -5.02 -0.64
C ILE A 427 -2.79 -6.54 -0.83
N PRO A 428 -3.85 -7.30 -0.48
CA PRO A 428 -3.93 -8.73 -0.79
C PRO A 428 -3.78 -8.97 -2.28
N ARG A 429 -2.98 -9.96 -2.67
CA ARG A 429 -2.69 -10.31 -4.07
C ARG A 429 -3.60 -11.43 -4.55
N ILE A 430 -3.81 -11.50 -5.86
CA ILE A 430 -4.60 -12.56 -6.49
C ILE A 430 -4.04 -13.93 -6.10
N GLY A 431 -4.93 -14.84 -5.74
CA GLY A 431 -4.65 -16.14 -5.16
C GLY A 431 -4.60 -16.14 -3.64
N GLN A 432 -4.31 -15.01 -2.96
CA GLN A 432 -4.13 -14.98 -1.50
C GLN A 432 -5.39 -15.33 -0.71
N GLU A 433 -5.23 -16.09 0.37
CA GLU A 433 -6.31 -16.40 1.28
C GLU A 433 -6.51 -15.28 2.33
N VAL A 434 -7.74 -14.77 2.40
CA VAL A 434 -8.14 -13.68 3.28
C VAL A 434 -9.29 -14.09 4.18
N ILE A 435 -9.37 -13.48 5.35
CA ILE A 435 -10.51 -13.62 6.27
C ILE A 435 -11.50 -12.50 5.98
N VAL A 436 -12.73 -12.87 5.64
CA VAL A 436 -13.85 -11.97 5.35
C VAL A 436 -14.84 -12.02 6.52
N SER A 437 -15.07 -10.86 7.13
CA SER A 437 -16.16 -10.62 8.06
C SER A 437 -17.34 -9.94 7.35
N PHE A 438 -18.49 -9.89 8.01
CA PHE A 438 -19.73 -9.34 7.46
C PHE A 438 -20.28 -8.31 8.45
N LEU A 439 -20.48 -7.06 8.02
CA LEU A 439 -20.98 -5.99 8.89
C LEU A 439 -22.42 -6.33 9.34
N GLU A 440 -22.71 -6.27 10.64
CA GLU A 440 -23.98 -6.76 11.22
C GLU A 440 -24.32 -8.23 10.90
N GLY A 441 -23.33 -9.02 10.44
CA GLY A 441 -23.55 -10.38 9.95
C GLY A 441 -24.28 -10.44 8.60
N ASP A 442 -24.47 -9.32 7.91
CA ASP A 442 -25.17 -9.21 6.63
C ASP A 442 -24.30 -9.78 5.48
N PRO A 443 -24.74 -10.85 4.79
CA PRO A 443 -24.04 -11.41 3.63
C PRO A 443 -23.72 -10.39 2.52
N ASP A 444 -24.52 -9.33 2.41
CA ASP A 444 -24.39 -8.31 1.37
C ASP A 444 -23.31 -7.26 1.72
N ARG A 445 -22.77 -7.29 2.95
CA ARG A 445 -21.78 -6.32 3.47
C ARG A 445 -20.45 -6.96 3.91
N PRO A 446 -19.72 -7.61 3.00
CA PRO A 446 -18.44 -8.22 3.32
C PRO A 446 -17.31 -7.19 3.49
N ILE A 447 -16.39 -7.48 4.42
CA ILE A 447 -15.17 -6.71 4.69
C ILE A 447 -14.02 -7.66 5.07
N ILE A 448 -12.86 -7.48 4.46
CA ILE A 448 -11.68 -8.30 4.76
C ILE A 448 -11.04 -7.79 6.05
N THR A 449 -10.86 -8.68 7.03
CA THR A 449 -10.35 -8.36 8.37
C THR A 449 -9.02 -9.01 8.70
N GLY A 450 -8.58 -9.98 7.89
CA GLY A 450 -7.33 -10.69 8.13
C GLY A 450 -6.82 -11.47 6.92
N ARG A 451 -5.70 -12.15 7.13
CA ARG A 451 -5.00 -12.98 6.13
C ARG A 451 -4.43 -14.21 6.83
N VAL A 452 -4.35 -15.31 6.10
CA VAL A 452 -3.79 -16.56 6.62
C VAL A 452 -2.88 -17.21 5.59
N TYR A 453 -1.87 -17.91 6.10
CA TYR A 453 -1.05 -18.82 5.29
C TYR A 453 -1.72 -20.19 5.20
N ASN A 454 -1.44 -20.92 4.13
CA ASN A 454 -1.94 -22.28 3.91
C ASN A 454 -0.85 -23.16 3.25
N ALA A 455 -1.22 -24.36 2.80
CA ALA A 455 -0.25 -25.33 2.26
C ALA A 455 0.38 -24.89 0.91
N GLU A 456 -0.31 -24.07 0.13
CA GLU A 456 0.20 -23.51 -1.12
C GLU A 456 0.89 -22.15 -0.87
N GLN A 457 0.31 -21.35 0.01
CA GLN A 457 0.82 -20.06 0.46
C GLN A 457 1.51 -20.22 1.79
N THR A 458 2.71 -20.79 1.73
CA THR A 458 3.49 -21.09 2.92
C THR A 458 4.00 -19.81 3.59
N VAL A 459 4.30 -19.94 4.88
CA VAL A 459 5.00 -18.93 5.67
C VAL A 459 6.36 -18.54 5.03
N PRO A 460 6.84 -17.28 5.22
CA PRO A 460 8.08 -16.78 4.61
C PRO A 460 9.37 -17.34 5.22
N TYR A 461 9.27 -17.99 6.38
CA TYR A 461 10.35 -18.62 7.13
C TYR A 461 9.95 -20.07 7.43
N GLU A 462 10.87 -21.01 7.24
CA GLU A 462 10.56 -22.43 7.46
C GLU A 462 10.24 -22.69 8.94
N LEU A 463 9.01 -23.14 9.20
CA LEU A 463 8.53 -23.49 10.53
C LEU A 463 8.44 -25.02 10.70
N PRO A 464 8.72 -25.56 11.90
CA PRO A 464 8.97 -24.84 13.17
C PRO A 464 10.43 -24.43 13.40
N ALA A 465 11.35 -24.73 12.47
CA ALA A 465 12.80 -24.52 12.67
C ALA A 465 13.18 -23.06 12.99
N ASN A 466 12.50 -22.09 12.38
CA ASN A 466 12.76 -20.67 12.54
C ASN A 466 11.67 -19.95 13.35
N ALA A 467 11.16 -20.58 14.42
CA ALA A 467 10.08 -20.01 15.24
C ALA A 467 10.42 -18.68 15.94
N THR A 468 11.70 -18.32 16.03
CA THR A 468 12.19 -17.04 16.58
C THR A 468 12.37 -15.95 15.53
N GLN A 469 12.11 -16.23 14.24
CA GLN A 469 12.15 -15.24 13.17
C GLN A 469 10.79 -14.56 13.00
N SER A 470 10.80 -13.24 12.94
CA SER A 470 9.63 -12.41 12.63
C SER A 470 10.00 -11.29 11.65
N GLY A 471 9.03 -10.78 10.90
CA GLY A 471 9.34 -9.73 9.93
C GLY A 471 8.29 -9.53 8.85
N THR A 472 8.64 -8.68 7.89
CA THR A 472 7.86 -8.43 6.68
C THR A 472 8.74 -8.72 5.47
N LYS A 473 8.31 -9.67 4.64
CA LYS A 473 8.95 -10.04 3.37
C LYS A 473 7.98 -9.76 2.23
N SER A 474 8.38 -8.91 1.29
CA SER A 474 7.58 -8.58 0.12
C SER A 474 7.90 -9.54 -1.05
N ARG A 475 7.31 -9.29 -2.22
CA ARG A 475 7.62 -9.99 -3.47
C ARG A 475 7.48 -8.98 -4.60
N SER A 476 8.45 -8.92 -5.49
CA SER A 476 8.41 -7.99 -6.63
C SER A 476 7.26 -8.37 -7.55
N SER A 477 6.59 -7.37 -8.11
CA SER A 477 5.40 -7.55 -8.94
C SER A 477 5.53 -6.65 -10.18
N LYS A 478 5.23 -7.13 -11.39
CA LYS A 478 4.81 -8.50 -11.74
C LYS A 478 6.01 -9.42 -12.05
N GLY A 479 5.83 -10.72 -11.89
CA GLY A 479 6.77 -11.76 -12.33
C GLY A 479 7.96 -11.99 -11.39
N GLY A 480 7.87 -11.57 -10.13
CA GLY A 480 8.94 -11.77 -9.15
C GLY A 480 9.16 -13.24 -8.82
N THR A 481 10.42 -13.67 -8.78
CA THR A 481 10.81 -15.01 -8.34
C THR A 481 11.01 -15.05 -6.82
N PRO A 482 11.24 -16.23 -6.19
CA PRO A 482 11.61 -16.32 -4.78
C PRO A 482 12.82 -15.47 -4.36
N ALA A 483 13.70 -15.09 -5.29
CA ALA A 483 14.87 -14.23 -5.02
C ALA A 483 14.56 -12.72 -5.08
N ASN A 484 13.39 -12.32 -5.61
CA ASN A 484 13.01 -10.93 -5.81
C ASN A 484 12.12 -10.43 -4.67
N PHE A 485 12.68 -9.74 -3.69
CA PHE A 485 11.92 -9.24 -2.53
C PHE A 485 12.64 -8.12 -1.78
N ASN A 486 11.88 -7.29 -1.06
CA ASN A 486 12.40 -6.50 0.04
C ASN A 486 12.07 -7.21 1.37
N GLU A 487 12.93 -7.08 2.37
CA GLU A 487 12.72 -7.72 3.66
C GLU A 487 13.25 -6.88 4.83
N ILE A 488 12.46 -6.84 5.90
CA ILE A 488 12.92 -6.47 7.25
C ILE A 488 12.60 -7.66 8.14
N ARG A 489 13.64 -8.30 8.68
CA ARG A 489 13.54 -9.50 9.53
C ARG A 489 14.29 -9.32 10.83
N MET A 490 13.63 -9.70 11.93
CA MET A 490 14.19 -9.78 13.27
C MET A 490 14.35 -11.26 13.63
N GLU A 491 15.54 -11.64 14.10
CA GLU A 491 15.87 -12.96 14.65
C GLU A 491 16.12 -12.81 16.16
N ASP A 492 15.28 -13.46 16.97
CA ASP A 492 15.34 -13.40 18.43
C ASP A 492 16.00 -14.65 19.05
N LYS A 493 16.72 -15.44 18.24
CA LYS A 493 17.49 -16.58 18.75
C LYS A 493 18.65 -16.10 19.62
N LYS A 494 18.56 -16.41 20.92
CA LYS A 494 19.56 -16.02 21.92
C LYS A 494 20.99 -16.37 21.52
N GLY A 495 21.88 -15.37 21.51
CA GLY A 495 23.30 -15.49 21.14
C GLY A 495 23.56 -15.50 19.63
N ALA A 496 22.52 -15.32 18.82
CA ALA A 496 22.56 -15.24 17.36
C ALA A 496 21.52 -14.23 16.83
N GLU A 497 21.20 -13.21 17.64
CA GLU A 497 20.22 -12.19 17.31
C GLU A 497 20.64 -11.39 16.06
N GLN A 498 19.69 -11.07 15.19
CA GLN A 498 19.97 -10.35 13.95
C GLN A 498 18.81 -9.46 13.52
N LEU A 499 19.12 -8.21 13.15
CA LEU A 499 18.27 -7.41 12.28
C LEU A 499 18.80 -7.50 10.85
N PHE A 500 18.00 -8.05 9.94
CA PHE A 500 18.33 -8.16 8.53
C PHE A 500 17.44 -7.21 7.72
N ILE A 501 18.08 -6.33 6.97
CA ILE A 501 17.43 -5.40 6.04
C ILE A 501 17.95 -5.72 4.65
N HIS A 502 17.04 -6.06 3.73
CA HIS A 502 17.34 -6.33 2.34
C HIS A 502 16.47 -5.46 1.43
N ALA A 503 17.13 -4.63 0.62
CA ALA A 503 16.52 -3.93 -0.49
C ALA A 503 16.89 -4.65 -1.78
N GLU A 504 15.89 -4.98 -2.60
CA GLU A 504 16.13 -5.66 -3.88
C GLU A 504 16.89 -4.76 -4.88
N LYS A 505 16.69 -3.44 -4.80
CA LYS A 505 17.23 -2.49 -5.77
C LYS A 505 17.87 -1.26 -5.13
N ASN A 506 17.07 -0.27 -4.74
CA ASN A 506 17.55 0.96 -4.11
C ASN A 506 17.16 0.96 -2.63
N GLN A 507 18.06 1.46 -1.78
CA GLN A 507 17.79 1.78 -0.38
C GLN A 507 18.10 3.27 -0.17
N ASP A 508 17.06 4.08 -0.08
CA ASP A 508 17.17 5.50 0.22
C ASP A 508 16.89 5.72 1.72
N ILE A 509 17.75 6.50 2.39
CA ILE A 509 17.62 6.84 3.82
C ILE A 509 17.68 8.36 3.93
N GLU A 510 16.62 8.98 4.45
CA GLU A 510 16.53 10.42 4.68
C GLU A 510 16.32 10.70 6.18
N VAL A 511 17.18 11.53 6.75
CA VAL A 511 17.13 11.93 8.16
C VAL A 511 17.19 13.45 8.23
N GLU A 512 16.12 14.06 8.72
CA GLU A 512 15.90 15.53 8.69
C GLU A 512 16.67 16.31 9.77
N ASN A 513 17.23 15.63 10.77
CA ASN A 513 17.95 16.30 11.85
C ASN A 513 19.26 15.56 12.18
N ASP A 514 19.22 14.60 13.11
CA ASP A 514 20.42 13.92 13.61
C ASP A 514 20.34 12.41 13.34
N GLU A 515 21.32 11.86 12.64
CA GLU A 515 21.58 10.42 12.56
C GLU A 515 22.65 10.04 13.59
N THR A 516 22.39 8.99 14.38
CA THR A 516 23.40 8.40 15.26
C THR A 516 23.55 6.93 14.95
N HIS A 517 24.81 6.45 14.92
CA HIS A 517 25.11 5.05 14.64
C HIS A 517 26.24 4.57 15.56
N TRP A 518 25.95 3.57 16.38
CA TRP A 518 26.91 2.97 17.30
C TRP A 518 26.97 1.45 17.07
N VAL A 519 28.18 0.93 16.93
CA VAL A 519 28.46 -0.49 16.75
C VAL A 519 29.34 -0.95 17.90
N GLY A 520 28.85 -1.90 18.70
CA GLY A 520 29.55 -2.36 19.91
C GLY A 520 30.73 -3.32 19.65
N HIS A 521 30.90 -3.79 18.42
CA HIS A 521 32.00 -4.65 17.99
C HIS A 521 32.48 -4.23 16.60
N ASP A 522 32.39 -5.09 15.57
CA ASP A 522 32.92 -4.82 14.24
C ASP A 522 31.87 -4.26 13.28
N ARG A 523 32.31 -3.36 12.38
CA ARG A 523 31.54 -2.91 11.21
C ARG A 523 32.33 -3.22 9.94
N THR A 524 31.69 -3.91 9.00
CA THR A 524 32.22 -4.13 7.65
C THR A 524 31.32 -3.44 6.63
N LYS A 525 31.91 -2.70 5.69
CA LYS A 525 31.21 -2.01 4.60
C LYS A 525 31.93 -2.32 3.29
N THR A 526 31.18 -2.71 2.26
CA THR A 526 31.70 -2.97 0.92
C THR A 526 30.88 -2.17 -0.10
N ILE A 527 31.58 -1.48 -1.00
CA ILE A 527 31.00 -0.73 -2.11
C ILE A 527 31.72 -1.22 -3.37
N ASP A 528 30.98 -1.86 -4.28
CA ASP A 528 31.60 -2.49 -5.46
C ASP A 528 31.98 -1.47 -6.56
N HIS A 529 31.35 -0.30 -6.56
CA HIS A 529 31.57 0.75 -7.57
C HIS A 529 32.06 2.05 -6.90
N ASP A 530 31.19 3.05 -6.75
CA ASP A 530 31.60 4.38 -6.26
C ASP A 530 31.00 4.70 -4.89
N GLU A 531 31.79 5.35 -4.05
CA GLU A 531 31.34 6.04 -2.84
C GLU A 531 31.60 7.54 -2.99
N THR A 532 30.57 8.37 -2.78
CA THR A 532 30.69 9.82 -2.68
C THR A 532 30.33 10.28 -1.29
N VAL A 533 31.24 11.00 -0.63
CA VAL A 533 31.01 11.60 0.69
C VAL A 533 31.11 13.12 0.58
N HIS A 534 30.05 13.83 0.96
CA HIS A 534 30.05 15.29 0.97
C HIS A 534 29.71 15.82 2.37
N VAL A 535 30.71 16.39 3.05
CA VAL A 535 30.57 17.02 4.37
C VAL A 535 30.61 18.54 4.20
N LYS A 536 29.54 19.24 4.58
CA LYS A 536 29.42 20.70 4.36
C LYS A 536 30.19 21.56 5.35
N HIS A 537 30.35 21.07 6.58
CA HIS A 537 31.12 21.73 7.64
C HIS A 537 32.35 20.88 7.96
N ASP A 538 32.37 20.25 9.14
CA ASP A 538 33.56 19.61 9.67
C ASP A 538 33.43 18.09 9.62
N ARG A 539 34.52 17.41 9.22
CA ARG A 539 34.72 15.97 9.43
C ARG A 539 35.80 15.82 10.50
N THR A 540 35.49 15.10 11.57
CA THR A 540 36.47 14.66 12.56
C THR A 540 36.54 13.14 12.52
N GLU A 541 37.75 12.61 12.41
CA GLU A 541 38.03 11.17 12.42
C GLU A 541 39.08 10.88 13.48
N THR A 542 38.88 9.83 14.25
CA THR A 542 39.80 9.40 15.31
C THR A 542 39.95 7.90 15.21
N VAL A 543 41.19 7.44 15.02
CA VAL A 543 41.56 6.04 14.95
C VAL A 543 42.59 5.79 16.05
N ASP A 544 42.19 5.08 17.11
CA ASP A 544 43.03 4.92 18.31
C ASP A 544 44.23 3.98 18.13
N ASN A 545 44.15 3.04 17.18
CA ASN A 545 45.21 2.07 16.92
C ASN A 545 45.85 2.29 15.54
N ASN A 546 45.42 1.52 14.53
CA ASN A 546 46.03 1.57 13.20
C ASN A 546 45.00 1.97 12.14
N GLU A 547 45.42 2.83 11.22
CA GLU A 547 44.73 3.10 9.95
C GLU A 547 45.61 2.57 8.80
N THR A 548 44.99 1.92 7.81
CA THR A 548 45.68 1.48 6.59
C THR A 548 44.83 1.88 5.39
N ILE A 549 45.40 2.72 4.51
CA ILE A 549 44.74 3.19 3.29
C ILE A 549 45.53 2.63 2.10
N THR A 550 44.84 1.94 1.20
CA THR A 550 45.40 1.45 -0.07
C THR A 550 44.65 2.09 -1.24
N ILE A 551 45.36 2.77 -2.13
CA ILE A 551 44.80 3.39 -3.34
C ILE A 551 45.45 2.71 -4.55
N GLY A 552 44.63 2.18 -5.47
CA GLY A 552 45.12 1.37 -6.58
C GLY A 552 45.63 2.16 -7.80
N VAL A 553 45.18 3.40 -7.97
CA VAL A 553 45.53 4.24 -9.13
C VAL A 553 46.00 5.62 -8.66
N ASP A 554 45.08 6.56 -8.43
CA ASP A 554 45.42 7.96 -8.12
C ASP A 554 44.78 8.42 -6.80
N ARG A 555 45.53 9.21 -6.03
CA ARG A 555 45.02 10.05 -4.93
C ARG A 555 45.33 11.50 -5.26
N THR A 556 44.30 12.34 -5.29
CA THR A 556 44.44 13.80 -5.40
C THR A 556 43.93 14.46 -4.12
N GLU A 557 44.74 15.34 -3.53
CA GLU A 557 44.40 16.07 -2.32
C GLU A 557 44.57 17.57 -2.54
N LYS A 558 43.61 18.36 -2.08
CA LYS A 558 43.65 19.83 -2.16
C LYS A 558 43.23 20.41 -0.82
N VAL A 559 44.16 21.09 -0.16
CA VAL A 559 43.92 21.79 1.11
C VAL A 559 43.84 23.29 0.84
N GLY A 560 42.74 23.93 1.24
CA GLY A 560 42.46 25.33 0.91
C GLY A 560 43.14 26.38 1.80
N ASN A 561 43.55 26.00 3.02
CA ASN A 561 44.20 26.92 3.97
C ASN A 561 45.47 26.28 4.56
N ASN A 562 45.34 25.46 5.60
CA ASN A 562 46.49 24.86 6.29
C ASN A 562 46.36 23.35 6.38
N GLU A 563 47.48 22.66 6.13
CA GLU A 563 47.67 21.25 6.47
C GLU A 563 48.70 21.16 7.60
N LYS A 564 48.43 20.37 8.64
CA LYS A 564 49.38 20.09 9.72
C LYS A 564 49.51 18.59 9.92
N ILE A 565 50.68 18.05 9.63
CA ILE A 565 51.03 16.65 9.88
C ILE A 565 51.99 16.60 11.08
N SER A 566 51.71 15.74 12.06
CA SER A 566 52.58 15.53 13.24
C SER A 566 52.84 14.04 13.42
N ILE A 567 54.11 13.64 13.39
CA ILE A 567 54.53 12.23 13.36
C ILE A 567 55.45 12.00 14.56
N GLY A 568 55.07 11.07 15.44
CA GLY A 568 55.75 10.89 16.72
C GLY A 568 57.07 10.12 16.66
N ALA A 569 57.26 9.27 15.64
CA ALA A 569 58.45 8.44 15.48
C ALA A 569 59.09 8.61 14.09
N ASN A 570 58.67 7.83 13.11
CA ASN A 570 59.30 7.78 11.79
C ASN A 570 58.29 8.12 10.68
N ARG A 571 58.73 8.92 9.70
CA ARG A 571 58.09 9.05 8.37
C ARG A 571 59.03 8.41 7.35
N THR A 572 58.50 7.55 6.50
CA THR A 572 59.21 7.00 5.34
C THR A 572 58.38 7.30 4.11
N GLU A 573 59.01 7.87 3.10
CA GLU A 573 58.40 8.25 1.83
C GLU A 573 59.27 7.69 0.71
N ASP A 574 58.63 6.98 -0.22
CA ASP A 574 59.27 6.35 -1.38
C ASP A 574 58.53 6.79 -2.64
N VAL A 575 59.26 7.42 -3.57
CA VAL A 575 58.70 7.99 -4.80
C VAL A 575 59.36 7.30 -5.99
N GLY A 576 58.60 6.48 -6.71
CA GLY A 576 59.15 5.64 -7.78
C GLY A 576 59.56 6.36 -9.07
N SER A 577 59.10 7.60 -9.29
CA SER A 577 59.41 8.40 -10.49
C SER A 577 59.88 9.80 -10.11
N ASN A 578 58.97 10.78 -10.04
CA ASN A 578 59.30 12.18 -9.84
C ASN A 578 58.51 12.79 -8.68
N GLU A 579 59.19 13.60 -7.88
CA GLU A 579 58.60 14.47 -6.88
C GLU A 579 58.83 15.93 -7.33
N THR A 580 57.77 16.75 -7.28
CA THR A 580 57.86 18.20 -7.57
C THR A 580 57.26 18.97 -6.40
N ILE A 581 58.08 19.78 -5.73
CA ILE A 581 57.65 20.67 -4.64
C ILE A 581 57.76 22.12 -5.13
N SER A 582 56.67 22.88 -5.06
CA SER A 582 56.65 24.31 -5.39
C SER A 582 56.14 25.10 -4.19
N ILE A 583 56.89 26.12 -3.76
CA ILE A 583 56.62 26.92 -2.57
C ILE A 583 56.63 28.39 -2.98
N GLY A 584 55.52 29.10 -2.70
CA GLY A 584 55.30 30.45 -3.24
C GLY A 584 55.94 31.59 -2.44
N VAL A 585 56.22 31.40 -1.15
CA VAL A 585 56.80 32.43 -0.28
C VAL A 585 58.06 31.89 0.38
N ASP A 586 57.94 31.15 1.49
CA ASP A 586 59.08 30.70 2.28
C ASP A 586 59.02 29.20 2.58
N ARG A 587 60.18 28.54 2.55
CA ARG A 587 60.40 27.20 3.13
C ARG A 587 61.38 27.33 4.30
N THR A 588 61.01 26.83 5.48
CA THR A 588 61.93 26.70 6.62
C THR A 588 62.11 25.24 6.96
N GLU A 589 63.36 24.77 6.97
CA GLU A 589 63.73 23.42 7.37
C GLU A 589 64.64 23.47 8.58
N LYS A 590 64.32 22.67 9.61
CA LYS A 590 65.11 22.60 10.84
C LYS A 590 65.36 21.14 11.20
N VAL A 591 66.60 20.70 11.04
CA VAL A 591 67.03 19.34 11.37
C VAL A 591 67.72 19.35 12.74
N GLY A 592 67.23 18.53 13.67
CA GLY A 592 67.70 18.53 15.07
C GLY A 592 69.00 17.75 15.33
N SER A 593 69.35 16.81 14.46
CA SER A 593 70.59 16.02 14.56
C SER A 593 71.36 16.05 13.25
N ASN A 594 71.20 15.06 12.38
CA ASN A 594 71.94 14.96 11.13
C ASN A 594 71.00 14.98 9.93
N GLU A 595 71.38 15.72 8.90
CA GLU A 595 70.80 15.65 7.56
C GLU A 595 71.81 14.98 6.62
N LYS A 596 71.35 14.02 5.80
CA LYS A 596 72.17 13.39 4.76
C LYS A 596 71.44 13.46 3.43
N ILE A 597 71.97 14.26 2.51
CA ILE A 597 71.51 14.33 1.12
C ILE A 597 72.49 13.50 0.27
N SER A 598 71.97 12.58 -0.54
CA SER A 598 72.75 11.75 -1.46
C SER A 598 72.11 11.80 -2.84
N ILE A 599 72.86 12.24 -3.85
CA ILE A 599 72.36 12.44 -5.22
C ILE A 599 73.20 11.59 -6.17
N GLY A 600 72.54 10.73 -6.94
CA GLY A 600 73.22 9.73 -7.78
C GLY A 600 73.78 10.25 -9.11
N ALA A 601 73.29 11.40 -9.60
CA ALA A 601 73.70 12.00 -10.87
C ALA A 601 74.09 13.47 -10.70
N ASN A 602 73.16 14.40 -10.99
CA ASN A 602 73.43 15.83 -10.99
C ASN A 602 72.59 16.55 -9.93
N ARG A 603 73.19 17.53 -9.24
CA ARG A 603 72.51 18.54 -8.43
C ARG A 603 72.75 19.90 -9.07
N THR A 604 71.69 20.65 -9.34
CA THR A 604 71.75 22.06 -9.73
C THR A 604 71.09 22.88 -8.64
N GLU A 605 71.74 23.94 -8.20
CA GLU A 605 71.22 24.89 -7.21
C GLU A 605 71.37 26.29 -7.79
N ASP A 606 70.23 26.96 -8.01
CA ASP A 606 70.18 28.31 -8.56
C ASP A 606 69.59 29.24 -7.49
N VAL A 607 70.38 30.23 -7.04
CA VAL A 607 69.95 31.22 -6.03
C VAL A 607 69.80 32.59 -6.71
N GLY A 608 68.60 33.17 -6.63
CA GLY A 608 68.26 34.39 -7.39
C GLY A 608 68.75 35.71 -6.79
N ASN A 609 68.89 35.80 -5.46
CA ASN A 609 69.41 36.98 -4.77
C ASN A 609 70.65 36.57 -3.95
N ASP A 610 70.47 36.35 -2.64
CA ASP A 610 71.57 36.10 -1.71
C ASP A 610 71.52 34.66 -1.19
N GLU A 611 72.67 33.99 -1.20
CA GLU A 611 72.91 32.77 -0.44
C GLU A 611 73.76 33.10 0.79
N THR A 612 73.36 32.64 1.98
CA THR A 612 74.17 32.75 3.21
C THR A 612 74.38 31.37 3.81
N ILE A 613 75.62 30.90 3.80
CA ILE A 613 76.03 29.64 4.44
C ILE A 613 76.80 29.98 5.72
N SER A 614 76.27 29.57 6.87
CA SER A 614 76.95 29.69 8.18
C SER A 614 77.25 28.31 8.74
N ILE A 615 78.51 28.04 9.06
CA ILE A 615 78.97 26.73 9.56
C ILE A 615 79.66 26.95 10.90
N GLY A 616 79.11 26.39 11.97
CA GLY A 616 79.59 26.63 13.34
C GLY A 616 80.84 25.84 13.76
N ALA A 617 81.25 24.83 12.99
CA ALA A 617 82.43 24.01 13.26
C ALA A 617 83.33 23.91 12.01
N ASN A 618 83.28 22.77 11.30
CA ASN A 618 84.15 22.51 10.16
C ASN A 618 83.32 22.40 8.87
N ARG A 619 83.75 23.09 7.81
CA ARG A 619 83.37 22.81 6.41
C ARG A 619 84.50 22.03 5.76
N SER A 620 84.18 20.90 5.13
CA SER A 620 85.12 20.17 4.28
C SER A 620 84.50 20.03 2.90
N GLU A 621 85.21 20.50 1.88
CA GLU A 621 84.79 20.40 0.49
C GLU A 621 85.87 19.65 -0.29
N SER A 622 85.45 18.69 -1.12
CA SER A 622 86.36 17.89 -1.93
C SER A 622 85.77 17.79 -3.33
N VAL A 623 86.49 18.35 -4.30
CA VAL A 623 86.08 18.36 -5.70
C VAL A 623 86.95 17.35 -6.46
N GLY A 624 86.33 16.33 -7.05
CA GLY A 624 87.06 15.21 -7.65
C GLY A 624 87.63 15.45 -9.06
N ASN A 625 87.15 16.47 -9.77
CA ASN A 625 87.64 16.82 -11.12
C ASN A 625 88.04 18.29 -11.20
N ASN A 626 87.11 19.19 -11.53
CA ASN A 626 87.38 20.62 -11.66
C ASN A 626 86.42 21.44 -10.79
N GLU A 627 86.96 22.42 -10.09
CA GLU A 627 86.19 23.50 -9.48
C GLU A 627 86.40 24.78 -10.29
N THR A 628 85.31 25.46 -10.66
CA THR A 628 85.36 26.78 -11.33
C THR A 628 84.57 27.77 -10.50
N ILE A 629 85.25 28.76 -9.94
CA ILE A 629 84.62 29.88 -9.23
C ILE A 629 84.71 31.12 -10.12
N SER A 630 83.56 31.68 -10.49
CA SER A 630 83.47 32.95 -11.23
C SER A 630 82.73 33.97 -10.40
N ILE A 631 83.31 35.16 -10.23
CA ILE A 631 82.76 36.23 -9.38
C ILE A 631 82.68 37.49 -10.24
N GLY A 632 81.45 38.00 -10.42
CA GLY A 632 81.18 39.11 -11.34
C GLY A 632 81.55 40.50 -10.81
N ALA A 633 81.68 40.66 -9.50
CA ALA A 633 82.04 41.92 -8.84
C ALA A 633 83.23 41.71 -7.89
N ASP A 634 83.00 41.77 -6.57
CA ASP A 634 84.06 41.71 -5.57
C ASP A 634 84.07 40.36 -4.84
N ARG A 635 85.27 39.80 -4.64
CA ARG A 635 85.52 38.69 -3.70
C ARG A 635 86.26 39.25 -2.49
N SER A 636 85.69 39.08 -1.30
CA SER A 636 86.38 39.38 -0.03
C SER A 636 86.55 38.09 0.76
N GLU A 637 87.78 37.81 1.17
CA GLU A 637 88.14 36.64 1.97
C GLU A 637 88.85 37.14 3.23
N SER A 638 88.40 36.67 4.39
CA SER A 638 88.98 37.00 5.68
C SER A 638 89.22 35.72 6.47
N VAL A 639 90.49 35.43 6.74
CA VAL A 639 90.91 34.23 7.47
C VAL A 639 91.40 34.67 8.85
N GLY A 640 90.73 34.20 9.90
CA GLY A 640 90.98 34.66 11.28
C GLY A 640 92.23 34.08 11.95
N ALA A 641 92.78 32.97 11.44
CA ALA A 641 93.97 32.33 11.97
C ALA A 641 95.02 32.11 10.86
N ASN A 642 95.11 30.88 10.34
CA ASN A 642 96.07 30.53 9.30
C ASN A 642 95.33 30.20 8.01
N GLU A 643 95.75 30.84 6.92
CA GLU A 643 95.46 30.37 5.57
C GLU A 643 96.67 29.54 5.09
N THR A 644 96.43 28.34 4.57
CA THR A 644 97.47 27.51 3.95
C THR A 644 97.01 27.13 2.55
N ILE A 645 97.79 27.55 1.55
CA ILE A 645 97.53 27.28 0.14
C ILE A 645 98.64 26.35 -0.34
N ASP A 646 98.34 25.06 -0.46
CA ASP A 646 99.25 24.07 -1.03
C ASP A 646 98.82 23.74 -2.46
N ILE A 647 99.68 24.05 -3.44
CA ILE A 647 99.41 23.84 -4.86
C ILE A 647 100.42 22.83 -5.40
N GLY A 648 99.94 21.64 -5.79
CA GLY A 648 100.80 20.58 -6.35
C GLY A 648 101.27 20.84 -7.79
N GLY A 649 100.63 21.78 -8.49
CA GLY A 649 100.95 22.20 -9.86
C GLY A 649 101.47 23.64 -9.93
N ASN A 650 101.05 24.39 -10.96
CA ASN A 650 101.41 25.80 -11.12
C ASN A 650 100.34 26.71 -10.51
N GLN A 651 100.75 27.69 -9.71
CA GLN A 651 99.90 28.85 -9.37
C GLN A 651 100.20 29.99 -10.35
N SER A 652 99.17 30.53 -11.00
CA SER A 652 99.28 31.72 -11.83
C SER A 652 98.36 32.80 -11.28
N THR A 653 98.94 33.96 -10.96
CA THR A 653 98.20 35.13 -10.47
C THR A 653 98.37 36.26 -11.47
N SER A 654 97.26 36.72 -12.06
CA SER A 654 97.23 37.86 -12.98
C SER A 654 96.35 38.97 -12.41
N ILE A 655 96.95 40.10 -12.04
CA ILE A 655 96.26 41.23 -11.42
C ILE A 655 96.19 42.37 -12.43
N GLY A 656 94.97 42.73 -12.87
CA GLY A 656 94.77 43.71 -13.94
C GLY A 656 94.95 45.18 -13.54
N LYS A 657 95.01 45.47 -12.23
CA LYS A 657 95.23 46.83 -11.69
C LYS A 657 96.40 46.85 -10.71
N ASN A 658 96.13 47.04 -9.41
CA ASN A 658 97.15 47.17 -8.39
C ASN A 658 97.12 45.96 -7.47
N GLU A 659 98.29 45.39 -7.19
CA GLU A 659 98.50 44.49 -6.06
C GLU A 659 99.05 45.28 -4.87
N SER A 660 98.49 45.08 -3.69
CA SER A 660 99.04 45.61 -2.43
C SER A 660 99.18 44.46 -1.44
N ARG A 661 100.40 44.23 -0.96
CA ARG A 661 100.70 43.20 0.03
C ARG A 661 101.32 43.85 1.26
N SER A 662 100.58 43.84 2.36
CA SER A 662 101.06 44.28 3.68
C SER A 662 101.34 43.06 4.55
N VAL A 663 102.50 43.01 5.19
CA VAL A 663 102.90 41.91 6.07
C VAL A 663 103.31 42.51 7.41
N GLY A 664 102.58 42.18 8.48
CA GLY A 664 102.74 42.84 9.78
C GLY A 664 103.96 42.39 10.61
N GLN A 665 104.53 41.22 10.33
CA GLN A 665 105.70 40.69 11.04
C GLN A 665 106.86 40.41 10.06
N GLY A 666 107.03 39.16 9.64
CA GLY A 666 108.10 38.74 8.72
C GLY A 666 107.52 38.28 7.39
N ARG A 667 108.22 38.60 6.29
CA ARG A 667 108.00 38.00 4.98
C ARG A 667 109.24 37.22 4.60
N ASP A 668 109.14 35.90 4.58
CA ASP A 668 110.17 35.01 4.03
C ASP A 668 109.78 34.59 2.61
N THR A 669 110.69 34.80 1.67
CA THR A 669 110.55 34.33 0.29
C THR A 669 111.74 33.42 0.01
N SER A 670 111.48 32.16 -0.32
CA SER A 670 112.50 31.20 -0.76
C SER A 670 112.15 30.72 -2.17
N VAL A 671 113.04 30.99 -3.12
CA VAL A 671 112.87 30.57 -4.52
C VAL A 671 113.97 29.56 -4.84
N GLY A 672 113.58 28.33 -5.20
CA GLY A 672 114.52 27.22 -5.39
C GLY A 672 115.31 27.25 -6.70
N LYS A 673 114.92 28.10 -7.65
CA LYS A 673 115.65 28.33 -8.92
C LYS A 673 115.86 29.84 -9.11
N ASP A 674 115.19 30.43 -10.09
CA ASP A 674 115.38 31.82 -10.47
C ASP A 674 114.24 32.67 -9.91
N ASP A 675 114.60 33.69 -9.14
CA ASP A 675 113.69 34.78 -8.78
C ASP A 675 113.98 35.96 -9.70
N SER A 676 112.99 36.35 -10.51
CA SER A 676 113.12 37.43 -11.48
C SER A 676 112.13 38.52 -11.14
N LEU A 677 112.65 39.63 -10.62
CA LEU A 677 111.87 40.84 -10.39
C LEU A 677 112.17 41.86 -11.48
N ASP A 678 111.22 42.03 -12.41
CA ASP A 678 111.26 43.09 -13.41
C ASP A 678 110.33 44.23 -12.98
N VAL A 679 110.84 45.46 -12.98
CA VAL A 679 110.09 46.65 -12.55
C VAL A 679 110.28 47.75 -13.59
N GLY A 680 109.25 47.96 -14.41
CA GLY A 680 109.36 48.82 -15.60
C GLY A 680 109.51 50.32 -15.36
N LYS A 681 109.40 50.83 -14.11
CA LYS A 681 109.61 52.26 -13.80
C LYS A 681 110.59 52.48 -12.65
N SER A 682 110.18 52.18 -11.42
CA SER A 682 110.97 52.49 -10.23
C SER A 682 110.99 51.30 -9.28
N PHE A 683 112.17 50.74 -9.06
CA PHE A 683 112.39 49.78 -7.99
C PHE A 683 113.00 50.50 -6.79
N THR A 684 112.25 50.56 -5.69
CA THR A 684 112.70 51.15 -4.42
C THR A 684 112.78 50.05 -3.39
N LEU A 685 114.01 49.71 -2.99
CA LEU A 685 114.25 48.89 -1.81
C LEU A 685 114.61 49.81 -0.65
N ASN A 686 113.72 49.93 0.33
CA ASN A 686 113.94 50.72 1.52
C ASN A 686 113.95 49.80 2.73
N ALA A 687 115.03 49.84 3.52
CA ALA A 687 115.13 49.11 4.77
C ALA A 687 115.54 50.06 5.89
N GLY A 688 114.88 49.96 7.05
CA GLY A 688 115.08 50.89 8.16
C GLY A 688 116.45 50.79 8.85
N ASP A 689 117.17 49.68 8.70
CA ASP A 689 118.46 49.48 9.39
C ASP A 689 119.62 49.19 8.44
N SER A 690 119.51 48.12 7.64
CA SER A 690 120.50 47.85 6.60
C SER A 690 119.90 47.08 5.42
N ILE A 691 120.43 47.35 4.23
CA ILE A 691 120.24 46.52 3.05
C ILE A 691 121.54 45.75 2.88
N THR A 692 121.46 44.43 2.87
CA THR A 692 122.61 43.57 2.61
C THR A 692 122.29 42.69 1.42
N LEU A 693 123.00 42.90 0.32
CA LEU A 693 122.99 42.02 -0.83
C LEU A 693 124.16 41.06 -0.65
N VAL A 694 123.89 39.77 -0.56
CA VAL A 694 124.91 38.74 -0.37
C VAL A 694 124.86 37.78 -1.54
N THR A 695 126.02 37.58 -2.17
CA THR A 695 126.21 36.55 -3.19
C THR A 695 127.40 35.69 -2.75
N GLY A 696 127.12 34.57 -2.09
CA GLY A 696 128.16 33.71 -1.48
C GLY A 696 129.01 34.50 -0.47
N ALA A 697 130.33 34.57 -0.71
CA ALA A 697 131.26 35.31 0.15
C ALA A 697 131.40 36.80 -0.18
N ALA A 698 130.69 37.30 -1.21
CA ALA A 698 130.69 38.73 -1.57
C ALA A 698 129.43 39.41 -1.02
N SER A 699 129.58 40.67 -0.59
CA SER A 699 128.44 41.45 -0.12
C SER A 699 128.56 42.93 -0.44
N ILE A 700 127.41 43.54 -0.74
CA ILE A 700 127.21 44.98 -0.68
C ILE A 700 126.30 45.24 0.51
N ARG A 701 126.85 45.86 1.55
CA ARG A 701 126.08 46.22 2.73
C ARG A 701 125.97 47.73 2.83
N MET A 702 124.74 48.22 2.79
CA MET A 702 124.38 49.62 2.99
C MET A 702 123.70 49.72 4.35
N LYS A 703 124.21 50.59 5.22
CA LYS A 703 123.63 50.82 6.55
C LYS A 703 122.96 52.19 6.60
N LYS A 704 122.02 52.35 7.53
CA LYS A 704 121.30 53.61 7.74
C LYS A 704 122.18 54.83 8.08
N ASP A 705 123.40 54.60 8.59
CA ASP A 705 124.38 55.66 8.88
C ASP A 705 125.08 56.19 7.62
N GLY A 706 124.69 55.71 6.43
CA GLY A 706 125.25 56.10 5.15
C GLY A 706 126.52 55.33 4.79
N SER A 707 127.01 54.44 5.65
CA SER A 707 128.17 53.61 5.31
C SER A 707 127.79 52.55 4.28
N ILE A 708 128.61 52.49 3.23
CA ILE A 708 128.53 51.44 2.21
C ILE A 708 129.82 50.63 2.30
N VAL A 709 129.66 49.36 2.65
CA VAL A 709 130.75 48.39 2.69
C VAL A 709 130.57 47.42 1.55
N ILE A 710 131.47 47.53 0.57
CA ILE A 710 131.62 46.53 -0.48
C ILE A 710 132.75 45.59 -0.02
N SER A 711 132.42 44.32 0.17
CA SER A 711 133.36 43.30 0.61
C SER A 711 133.35 42.13 -0.37
N GLY A 712 134.54 41.74 -0.82
CA GLY A 712 134.74 40.62 -1.72
C GLY A 712 136.21 40.24 -1.75
N LYS A 713 136.51 38.97 -2.08
CA LYS A 713 137.89 38.46 -2.12
C LYS A 713 138.78 39.25 -3.09
N ASN A 714 138.21 39.60 -4.24
CA ASN A 714 138.77 40.55 -5.19
C ASN A 714 137.68 41.58 -5.47
N ILE A 715 138.02 42.86 -5.40
CA ILE A 715 137.13 43.93 -5.84
C ILE A 715 137.79 44.54 -7.08
N THR A 716 137.24 44.22 -8.24
CA THR A 716 137.61 44.85 -9.50
C THR A 716 136.61 45.95 -9.77
N ILE A 717 137.10 47.19 -9.84
CA ILE A 717 136.33 48.32 -10.34
C ILE A 717 136.91 48.60 -11.72
N ASP A 718 136.20 48.18 -12.76
CA ASP A 718 136.59 48.39 -14.16
C ASP A 718 135.61 49.37 -14.80
N GLY A 719 136.14 50.35 -15.51
CA GLY A 719 135.39 51.45 -16.07
C GLY A 719 135.90 51.73 -17.46
N SER A 720 135.01 51.67 -18.45
CA SER A 720 135.36 51.98 -19.85
C SER A 720 135.57 53.47 -20.10
N GLY A 721 135.16 54.32 -19.15
CA GLY A 721 135.45 55.76 -19.08
C GLY A 721 136.29 56.11 -17.84
N ALA A 722 136.27 57.38 -17.41
CA ALA A 722 137.02 57.79 -16.22
C ALA A 722 136.40 57.24 -14.93
N ILE A 723 137.16 56.43 -14.18
CA ILE A 723 136.82 56.11 -12.79
C ILE A 723 137.21 57.31 -11.93
N ASN A 724 136.24 58.15 -11.60
CA ASN A 724 136.43 59.31 -10.74
C ASN A 724 136.17 58.95 -9.28
N VAL A 725 137.23 58.68 -8.53
CA VAL A 725 137.16 58.57 -7.06
C VAL A 725 137.46 59.95 -6.47
N LYS A 726 136.42 60.64 -6.01
CA LYS A 726 136.53 61.94 -5.34
C LYS A 726 136.22 61.78 -3.86
N ALA A 727 137.08 62.33 -3.00
CA ALA A 727 136.82 62.43 -1.57
C ALA A 727 137.27 63.81 -1.07
N ASP A 728 136.44 64.45 -0.25
CA ASP A 728 136.69 65.81 0.26
C ASP A 728 137.82 65.85 1.31
N LYS A 729 138.18 64.69 1.86
CA LYS A 729 139.30 64.56 2.81
C LYS A 729 140.42 63.72 2.22
N ASN A 730 140.37 62.40 2.41
CA ASN A 730 141.45 61.52 2.03
C ASN A 730 140.91 60.30 1.30
N VAL A 731 141.51 59.96 0.16
CA VAL A 731 141.43 58.60 -0.38
C VAL A 731 142.66 57.86 0.14
N VAL A 732 142.45 56.97 1.10
CA VAL A 732 143.54 56.15 1.65
C VAL A 732 143.55 54.81 0.93
N VAL A 733 144.40 54.69 -0.08
CA VAL A 733 144.68 53.39 -0.72
C VAL A 733 145.87 52.77 0.00
N LYS A 734 145.63 51.67 0.70
CA LYS A 734 146.71 50.87 1.33
C LYS A 734 146.90 49.59 0.52
N GLY A 735 148.10 49.45 -0.06
CA GLY A 735 148.51 48.24 -0.76
C GLY A 735 150.00 47.99 -0.55
N ARG A 736 150.39 46.71 -0.42
CA ARG A 736 151.79 46.30 -0.23
C ARG A 736 152.67 46.67 -1.43
N LYS A 737 152.04 46.83 -2.60
CA LYS A 737 152.61 47.39 -3.83
C LYS A 737 151.48 48.11 -4.57
N ILE A 738 151.64 49.40 -4.83
CA ILE A 738 150.78 50.15 -5.73
C ILE A 738 151.58 50.34 -7.01
N LEU A 739 151.12 49.75 -8.11
CA LEU A 739 151.70 49.94 -9.43
C LEU A 739 150.92 51.06 -10.09
N GLN A 740 151.61 52.17 -10.39
CA GLN A 740 151.09 53.24 -11.24
C GLN A 740 151.80 53.14 -12.58
N ASN A 741 151.03 53.14 -13.67
CA ASN A 741 151.53 53.35 -15.03
C ASN A 741 151.05 54.71 -15.52
#